data_AF-A0A8P4KRL5-F1
#
_entry.id   AF-A0A8P4KRL5-F1
#
_cell.length_a   1.000
_cell.length_b   1.000
_cell.length_c   1.000
_cell.angle_alpha   90.00
_cell.angle_beta   90.00
_cell.angle_gamma   90.00
#
_symmetry.space_group_name_H-M   'P 1'
#
loop_
_entity.id
_entity.type
_entity.pdbx_description
1 polymer ?
#
loop_
_entity_poly.entity_id
_entity_poly.type
_entity_poly.pdbx_seq_one_letter_code
_entity_poly.pdbx_strand_id
1 'polypeptide(L)'
;MSPVSAAGDRMWSYYRDGLFPRKKKKEDKEAVTLPAIHNGPTSLCQGTNRKGHDGKLHVESNITDHLRYQVQRTGKTQNEPHLEDRITDILHQGQFFKVKAATTLLNLHEYRRTIDDSTQLLKSMEALAGEEEDEEDREGEDKDVIVDVRETDSGTHLSVSSNIDVDRESEHKLPGTDLLCCTASSEVQRTEESPLVEERRFMVYICGGYKDTVAERSALMENVYPRLYLYCKQRGYDFSMVDLRWGIGTPFAERHDTVELHVENLQRCQTTKGPNLIVFVGQKHEVRSLPSTITREAFEAIVRVLDRDRQQMSRDKPLVDLAASGSQSSITTDSSSDSFTQDSIYGHYLNFGEQATNSGLLSQSSHDSFSDGEEARLSPVGTRGRADVDKDLTLLQMCYKLDENCLPPVYRLLPISSHHPDVLSVDRERRRQARKDWSATCLTLLGVLQRSTGKALGREEASLLLRTVLDWEVETGLQSVDGAPPEEHCHCYKRLIPDLHYNLKNEHVAQYADLLKGRARLDPVLTAAHQQFMDRLHRKLRHTNIYERNMGWGKRGLNSKHNQSHRFYTERISSHFQRTVINSLNKDMKVTKTHSPFDTVRREAVREQIQEEIQRHVNYGLHLGKGCTLRQTFLADVKKAVEQSRTRPILLLGPPGWGKSTTMAAVAQLAPSWLPGAVKILVHFIGLTGESRNIRLVLQSLCVQLAEAYCPHTQLSEGLPQLINEFHSLLGLVGTERPLVILLDGLDELSEDHGADLSWISASLPQNVHLILSATTDSPCTLQSALPTVLSIPPLSPEDITAALETKLRTDQRCLQEQQWQLLVNACLSCPCPLYLETAYSESMLWTSYSPQASLSLPPSLEGLYLGVLARLERELGRQLVRRAASLISISRWGVTEQELLDLLTRDGKVLQEVTSCHSSSSNPRVPYVSWARLRRGLGRHLTEVRTDGTWVYRWTHSELSHVCMNHYIKTVDCRMALHADYADYYQDKSQRTHIFQPLAWTLNEGEDGEGTTKSYKFNLRKLHGLPYHLVHSDQILPFLSECIFNYEFLLHKAWGLSVLDIKEDLNKAVLPDK
;
A
#
# COMPACT_ATOMS: atom_id res chain seq x y z
N MET A 1 46.42 -16.09 15.59
CA MET A 1 45.99 -15.48 16.86
C MET A 1 44.95 -14.40 16.54
N SER A 2 44.01 -14.17 17.45
CA SER A 2 42.80 -13.35 17.29
C SER A 2 42.86 -12.11 18.23
N PRO A 3 41.79 -11.29 18.36
CA PRO A 3 41.18 -10.47 17.30
C PRO A 3 40.96 -9.00 17.74
N VAL A 4 40.59 -8.10 16.81
CA VAL A 4 39.84 -6.87 17.17
C VAL A 4 38.73 -6.60 16.16
N SER A 5 37.50 -6.93 16.54
CA SER A 5 36.26 -6.55 15.85
C SER A 5 35.50 -5.50 16.67
N ALA A 6 35.63 -4.21 16.35
CA ALA A 6 34.88 -3.10 16.99
C ALA A 6 35.00 -1.77 16.22
N ALA A 7 34.41 -1.66 15.01
CA ALA A 7 34.55 -0.47 14.16
C ALA A 7 33.28 -0.09 13.36
N GLY A 8 32.08 -0.37 13.86
CA GLY A 8 30.81 0.03 13.22
C GLY A 8 30.29 1.40 13.67
N ASP A 9 30.05 1.56 14.96
CA ASP A 9 29.05 2.54 15.45
C ASP A 9 29.54 3.98 15.66
N ARG A 10 30.81 4.29 15.34
CA ARG A 10 31.40 5.61 15.65
C ARG A 10 31.15 6.69 14.61
N MET A 11 30.57 6.38 13.45
CA MET A 11 30.35 7.34 12.36
C MET A 11 29.19 8.33 12.64
N TRP A 12 28.20 7.94 13.45
CA TRP A 12 26.91 8.66 13.56
C TRP A 12 26.66 9.36 14.92
N SER A 13 27.59 9.28 15.87
CA SER A 13 27.47 9.92 17.20
C SER A 13 27.24 11.43 17.14
N TYR A 14 27.77 12.10 16.11
CA TYR A 14 27.61 13.55 15.89
C TYR A 14 26.15 14.03 15.83
N TYR A 15 25.20 13.18 15.40
CA TYR A 15 23.77 13.53 15.39
C TYR A 15 23.08 13.29 16.74
N ARG A 16 23.66 12.47 17.64
CA ARG A 16 23.07 12.12 18.94
C ARG A 16 23.44 13.15 20.02
N ASP A 17 24.67 13.67 20.01
CA ASP A 17 25.20 14.52 21.09
C ASP A 17 24.95 16.04 20.90
N GLY A 18 24.44 16.48 19.75
CA GLY A 18 24.24 17.91 19.45
C GLY A 18 22.93 18.54 19.93
N LEU A 19 21.91 17.75 20.26
CA LEU A 19 20.50 18.20 20.22
C LEU A 19 19.84 18.56 21.57
N PHE A 20 20.58 18.59 22.68
CA PHE A 20 20.01 18.93 24.01
C PHE A 20 20.83 19.99 24.79
N PRO A 21 20.39 21.26 24.82
CA PRO A 21 20.91 22.21 25.80
C PRO A 21 20.47 21.81 27.21
N ARG A 22 21.40 21.26 28.02
CA ARG A 22 21.16 20.96 29.44
C ARG A 22 20.74 22.24 30.18
N LYS A 23 19.44 22.35 30.51
CA LYS A 23 18.87 23.47 31.28
C LYS A 23 19.44 23.54 32.70
N LYS A 24 20.62 24.15 32.86
CA LYS A 24 21.10 24.64 34.16
C LYS A 24 20.31 25.91 34.51
N LYS A 25 19.32 25.78 35.40
CA LYS A 25 18.86 26.94 36.17
C LYS A 25 20.02 27.43 37.04
N LYS A 26 20.36 28.70 36.90
CA LYS A 26 20.62 29.55 38.07
C LYS A 26 20.20 30.97 37.75
N GLU A 27 19.46 31.57 38.67
CA GLU A 27 19.22 33.01 38.68
C GLU A 27 20.49 33.67 39.23
N ASP A 28 20.80 34.87 38.76
CA ASP A 28 21.25 35.97 39.61
C ASP A 28 20.81 37.28 38.94
N LYS A 29 20.55 38.32 39.75
CA LYS A 29 20.00 39.60 39.30
C LYS A 29 21.08 40.65 39.31
N GLU A 30 21.21 41.42 38.23
CA GLU A 30 21.77 42.76 38.30
C GLU A 30 21.10 43.67 37.27
N ALA A 31 20.86 44.92 37.65
CA ALA A 31 20.27 45.95 36.82
C ALA A 31 21.18 47.17 36.89
N VAL A 32 21.38 47.90 35.77
CA VAL A 32 21.90 49.27 35.81
C VAL A 32 21.54 50.07 34.54
N THR A 33 21.00 51.27 34.79
CA THR A 33 20.80 52.48 33.95
C THR A 33 20.86 52.46 32.42
N LEU A 34 19.82 53.06 31.82
CA LEU A 34 19.90 53.83 30.57
C LEU A 34 20.65 55.17 30.77
N PRO A 35 21.36 55.68 29.74
CA PRO A 35 21.53 57.12 29.48
C PRO A 35 20.64 57.60 28.32
N ALA A 36 20.61 58.91 28.03
CA ALA A 36 19.46 59.55 27.37
C ALA A 36 19.78 60.64 26.32
N ILE A 37 18.85 60.77 25.35
CA ILE A 37 18.34 62.02 24.70
C ILE A 37 19.31 62.97 23.97
N HIS A 38 19.00 63.24 22.69
CA HIS A 38 18.77 64.59 22.12
C HIS A 38 17.73 64.47 20.98
N ASN A 39 16.59 65.16 21.03
CA ASN A 39 16.30 66.52 20.54
C ASN A 39 16.57 66.64 19.03
N GLY A 40 15.62 66.93 18.11
CA GLY A 40 14.45 67.85 18.12
C GLY A 40 14.59 68.80 16.90
N PRO A 41 13.65 69.70 16.50
CA PRO A 41 12.26 69.96 16.91
C PRO A 41 11.22 69.33 15.93
N THR A 42 9.89 69.30 16.09
CA THR A 42 8.86 70.06 16.84
C THR A 42 8.18 71.25 16.12
N SER A 43 6.99 70.98 15.55
CA SER A 43 5.79 71.84 15.62
C SER A 43 4.56 70.90 15.66
N LEU A 44 3.60 70.94 16.60
CA LEU A 44 2.75 72.04 17.11
C LEU A 44 1.70 72.48 16.06
N CYS A 45 0.37 72.41 16.29
CA CYS A 45 -0.34 72.03 17.52
C CYS A 45 -1.79 71.50 17.29
N GLN A 46 -2.30 70.79 18.32
CA GLN A 46 -3.68 70.63 18.83
C GLN A 46 -4.92 71.04 17.98
N GLY A 47 -6.07 70.35 18.03
CA GLY A 47 -6.42 69.12 18.76
C GLY A 47 -7.95 68.95 19.01
N THR A 48 -8.40 67.69 19.22
CA THR A 48 -9.82 67.26 19.41
C THR A 48 -10.71 67.39 18.15
N ASN A 49 -11.84 66.67 17.97
CA ASN A 49 -12.60 65.82 18.89
C ASN A 49 -13.40 64.70 18.14
N ARG A 50 -13.65 63.56 18.83
CA ARG A 50 -14.69 62.50 18.63
C ARG A 50 -15.07 61.92 17.23
N LYS A 51 -15.26 60.60 17.25
CA LYS A 51 -15.94 59.69 16.29
C LYS A 51 -17.27 60.24 15.73
N GLY A 52 -17.77 59.86 14.55
CA GLY A 52 -17.19 58.97 13.52
C GLY A 52 -18.22 58.05 12.84
N HIS A 53 -18.68 58.39 11.64
CA HIS A 53 -19.45 57.54 10.71
C HIS A 53 -19.19 57.95 9.26
N ASP A 54 -19.32 56.98 8.35
CA ASP A 54 -19.23 57.05 6.88
C ASP A 54 -17.92 57.57 6.23
N GLY A 55 -17.58 56.99 5.07
CA GLY A 55 -16.32 57.25 4.36
C GLY A 55 -15.85 56.14 3.41
N LYS A 56 -16.74 55.65 2.52
CA LYS A 56 -16.32 54.82 1.36
C LYS A 56 -15.76 55.70 0.24
N LEU A 57 -15.08 55.06 -0.73
CA LEU A 57 -14.58 55.60 -2.01
C LEU A 57 -13.33 56.50 -1.94
N HIS A 58 -12.13 55.88 -2.02
CA HIS A 58 -10.98 56.36 -2.80
C HIS A 58 -9.83 55.33 -2.82
N VAL A 59 -9.95 54.29 -3.65
CA VAL A 59 -8.85 53.34 -3.97
C VAL A 59 -8.86 52.93 -5.45
N GLU A 60 -10.05 52.77 -6.05
CA GLU A 60 -10.25 52.15 -7.37
C GLU A 60 -9.71 52.95 -8.58
N SER A 61 -9.31 54.22 -8.44
CA SER A 61 -8.78 55.01 -9.57
C SER A 61 -7.33 54.70 -9.93
N ASN A 62 -6.47 54.40 -8.95
CA ASN A 62 -5.02 54.45 -9.14
C ASN A 62 -4.43 53.20 -9.82
N ILE A 63 -5.16 52.09 -9.84
CA ILE A 63 -4.73 50.84 -10.49
C ILE A 63 -5.02 50.90 -11.99
N THR A 64 -6.19 51.44 -12.36
CA THR A 64 -6.70 51.53 -13.74
C THR A 64 -5.81 52.41 -14.61
N ASP A 65 -5.33 53.54 -14.09
CA ASP A 65 -4.43 54.44 -14.83
C ASP A 65 -3.00 53.88 -14.94
N HIS A 66 -2.53 53.06 -13.98
CA HIS A 66 -1.23 52.39 -14.10
C HIS A 66 -1.24 51.33 -15.21
N LEU A 67 -2.33 50.56 -15.33
CA LEU A 67 -2.51 49.60 -16.43
C LEU A 67 -2.62 50.31 -17.79
N ARG A 68 -3.44 51.38 -17.86
CA ARG A 68 -3.60 52.22 -19.06
C ARG A 68 -2.27 52.82 -19.53
N TYR A 69 -1.38 53.20 -18.60
CA TYR A 69 -0.03 53.70 -18.92
C TYR A 69 0.93 52.63 -19.45
N GLN A 70 0.83 51.37 -19.00
CA GLN A 70 1.68 50.29 -19.55
C GLN A 70 1.26 49.88 -20.97
N VAL A 71 -0.05 49.77 -21.24
CA VAL A 71 -0.57 49.40 -22.57
C VAL A 71 -0.12 50.40 -23.66
N GLN A 72 -0.06 51.70 -23.34
CA GLN A 72 0.45 52.72 -24.28
C GLN A 72 1.95 52.57 -24.63
N ARG A 73 2.72 51.76 -23.89
CA ARG A 73 4.16 51.60 -24.11
C ARG A 73 4.53 50.42 -25.02
N THR A 74 3.59 49.54 -25.32
CA THR A 74 3.78 48.33 -26.14
C THR A 74 3.01 48.43 -27.47
N GLY A 75 3.26 49.48 -28.26
CA GLY A 75 2.54 49.74 -29.51
C GLY A 75 3.45 49.91 -30.73
N LYS A 76 3.77 48.82 -31.45
CA LYS A 76 4.44 48.89 -32.77
C LYS A 76 4.19 47.72 -33.74
N THR A 77 2.93 47.35 -33.94
CA THR A 77 2.41 46.77 -35.21
C THR A 77 0.91 47.06 -35.32
N GLN A 78 0.30 46.83 -36.49
CA GLN A 78 -1.01 47.39 -36.86
C GLN A 78 -2.15 46.35 -36.92
N ASN A 79 -3.38 46.85 -36.81
CA ASN A 79 -4.67 46.26 -37.22
C ASN A 79 -5.23 45.06 -36.43
N GLU A 80 -6.14 45.33 -35.48
CA GLU A 80 -7.54 44.85 -35.56
C GLU A 80 -8.44 45.58 -34.53
N PRO A 81 -9.60 46.16 -34.91
CA PRO A 81 -10.38 47.03 -34.02
C PRO A 81 -11.55 46.35 -33.27
N HIS A 82 -11.73 45.03 -33.36
CA HIS A 82 -12.96 44.35 -32.88
C HIS A 82 -12.83 43.52 -31.59
N LEU A 83 -11.70 43.62 -30.88
CA LEU A 83 -11.45 42.82 -29.67
C LEU A 83 -11.85 43.54 -28.36
N GLU A 84 -11.62 44.87 -28.25
CA GLU A 84 -11.89 45.61 -27.01
C GLU A 84 -13.39 45.62 -26.64
N ASP A 85 -14.28 45.92 -27.60
CA ASP A 85 -15.73 45.95 -27.40
C ASP A 85 -16.27 44.63 -26.81
N ARG A 86 -15.79 43.49 -27.34
CA ARG A 86 -16.19 42.14 -26.90
C ARG A 86 -15.75 41.85 -25.46
N ILE A 87 -14.61 42.37 -25.03
CA ILE A 87 -14.12 42.21 -23.65
C ILE A 87 -14.96 43.06 -22.69
N THR A 88 -15.33 44.29 -23.07
CA THR A 88 -16.23 45.12 -22.26
C THR A 88 -17.64 44.55 -22.11
N ASP A 89 -18.22 43.96 -23.17
CA ASP A 89 -19.53 43.31 -23.09
C ASP A 89 -19.54 42.11 -22.15
N ILE A 90 -18.51 41.25 -22.19
CA ILE A 90 -18.37 40.09 -21.29
C ILE A 90 -18.25 40.55 -19.83
N LEU A 91 -17.48 41.61 -19.57
CA LEU A 91 -17.35 42.19 -18.22
C LEU A 91 -18.67 42.78 -17.71
N HIS A 92 -19.48 43.40 -18.57
CA HIS A 92 -20.80 43.91 -18.20
C HIS A 92 -21.82 42.80 -17.94
N GLN A 93 -21.82 41.72 -18.72
CA GLN A 93 -22.73 40.57 -18.49
C GLN A 93 -22.41 39.83 -17.18
N GLY A 94 -21.12 39.72 -16.82
CA GLY A 94 -20.69 39.06 -15.58
C GLY A 94 -21.18 39.72 -14.27
N GLN A 95 -21.48 41.03 -14.29
CA GLN A 95 -21.89 41.75 -13.07
C GLN A 95 -23.36 41.56 -12.67
N PHE A 96 -24.25 41.21 -13.62
CA PHE A 96 -25.70 41.16 -13.34
C PHE A 96 -26.15 40.01 -12.44
N PHE A 97 -25.35 38.94 -12.28
CA PHE A 97 -25.73 37.76 -11.50
C PHE A 97 -25.50 37.86 -9.99
N LYS A 98 -24.92 38.95 -9.45
CA LYS A 98 -24.61 39.09 -8.01
C LYS A 98 -25.59 39.95 -7.19
N VAL A 99 -26.66 40.48 -7.78
CA VAL A 99 -27.60 41.43 -7.11
C VAL A 99 -29.03 40.89 -6.95
N LYS A 100 -29.19 39.56 -6.83
CA LYS A 100 -30.52 38.95 -6.60
C LYS A 100 -30.57 37.76 -5.63
N ALA A 101 -29.61 37.70 -4.69
CA ALA A 101 -29.48 36.65 -3.67
C ALA A 101 -29.72 37.16 -2.22
N ALA A 102 -30.42 38.29 -2.03
CA ALA A 102 -30.56 38.98 -0.74
C ALA A 102 -32.01 39.09 -0.20
N THR A 103 -32.95 38.36 -0.81
CA THR A 103 -34.33 38.07 -0.34
C THR A 103 -34.74 36.79 -1.09
N THR A 104 -35.27 35.72 -0.49
CA THR A 104 -36.27 35.68 0.60
C THR A 104 -36.10 34.44 1.47
N LEU A 105 -36.22 34.58 2.79
CA LEU A 105 -36.55 33.47 3.69
C LEU A 105 -38.08 33.40 3.84
N LEU A 106 -38.72 32.33 3.34
CA LEU A 106 -39.93 31.70 3.92
C LEU A 106 -40.49 30.58 3.00
N ASN A 107 -41.29 29.71 3.63
CA ASN A 107 -42.20 28.71 3.06
C ASN A 107 -41.60 27.48 2.34
N LEU A 108 -41.66 26.37 3.09
CA LEU A 108 -41.77 24.99 2.59
C LEU A 108 -43.12 24.75 1.89
N HIS A 109 -43.27 23.53 1.35
CA HIS A 109 -44.41 22.95 0.62
C HIS A 109 -44.45 23.19 -0.91
N GLU A 110 -45.10 22.24 -1.58
CA GLU A 110 -45.43 22.19 -3.01
C GLU A 110 -44.27 22.07 -4.02
N TYR A 111 -43.59 20.91 -4.02
CA TYR A 111 -43.16 20.28 -5.28
C TYR A 111 -43.25 18.75 -5.19
N ARG A 112 -44.49 18.23 -5.26
CA ARG A 112 -44.76 16.78 -5.15
C ARG A 112 -45.98 16.32 -5.99
N ARG A 113 -45.96 16.65 -7.28
CA ARG A 113 -46.79 16.09 -8.38
C ARG A 113 -46.15 16.50 -9.72
N THR A 114 -46.60 15.89 -10.82
CA THR A 114 -46.10 16.04 -12.21
C THR A 114 -44.68 15.52 -12.50
N ILE A 115 -44.48 14.20 -12.30
CA ILE A 115 -43.67 13.38 -13.23
C ILE A 115 -44.51 12.14 -13.55
N ASP A 116 -45.42 12.32 -14.50
CA ASP A 116 -46.06 11.32 -15.36
C ASP A 116 -46.10 11.95 -16.76
N ASP A 117 -46.33 11.15 -17.81
CA ASP A 117 -46.27 11.54 -19.23
C ASP A 117 -44.91 12.07 -19.74
N SER A 118 -44.00 11.14 -20.06
CA SER A 118 -43.32 11.13 -21.40
C SER A 118 -42.56 9.83 -21.70
N THR A 119 -43.11 8.65 -21.40
CA THR A 119 -42.50 7.35 -21.77
C THR A 119 -42.72 7.00 -23.25
N GLN A 120 -42.19 7.81 -24.17
CA GLN A 120 -42.34 7.54 -25.61
C GLN A 120 -41.25 8.19 -26.50
N LEU A 121 -39.97 7.90 -26.24
CA LEU A 121 -38.86 8.19 -27.18
C LEU A 121 -37.61 7.31 -26.96
N LEU A 122 -37.82 6.02 -26.63
CA LEU A 122 -36.75 5.07 -26.27
C LEU A 122 -37.00 3.66 -26.84
N LYS A 123 -37.39 3.57 -28.12
CA LYS A 123 -37.57 2.32 -28.89
C LYS A 123 -37.19 2.47 -30.37
N SER A 124 -35.98 2.94 -30.64
CA SER A 124 -35.34 2.95 -31.95
C SER A 124 -33.85 3.23 -31.80
N MET A 125 -33.00 2.55 -32.58
CA MET A 125 -31.52 2.61 -32.58
C MET A 125 -30.75 1.65 -31.63
N GLU A 126 -31.17 0.39 -31.58
CA GLU A 126 -30.24 -0.75 -31.39
C GLU A 126 -30.31 -1.66 -32.63
N ALA A 127 -29.41 -1.44 -33.60
CA ALA A 127 -29.12 -2.34 -34.72
C ALA A 127 -27.89 -1.84 -35.49
N LEU A 128 -27.04 -2.77 -35.95
CA LEU A 128 -25.78 -2.54 -36.69
C LEU A 128 -24.67 -1.85 -35.86
N ALA A 129 -23.41 -2.24 -35.92
CA ALA A 129 -22.78 -3.35 -36.66
C ALA A 129 -21.70 -4.03 -35.79
N GLY A 130 -21.28 -5.21 -36.22
CA GLY A 130 -20.03 -5.84 -35.81
C GLY A 130 -19.53 -6.67 -36.99
N GLU A 131 -18.22 -6.86 -37.08
CA GLU A 131 -17.56 -7.85 -37.92
C GLU A 131 -16.15 -8.08 -37.37
N GLU A 132 -15.60 -9.27 -37.61
CA GLU A 132 -14.29 -9.73 -37.16
C GLU A 132 -13.42 -9.92 -38.41
N GLU A 133 -12.12 -9.60 -38.33
CA GLU A 133 -11.14 -9.98 -39.36
C GLU A 133 -9.91 -10.60 -38.70
N ASP A 134 -9.68 -11.88 -38.98
CA ASP A 134 -8.43 -12.59 -38.76
C ASP A 134 -7.62 -12.60 -40.06
N GLU A 135 -6.30 -12.43 -40.00
CA GLU A 135 -5.39 -12.75 -41.11
C GLU A 135 -4.21 -13.62 -40.62
N GLU A 136 -4.19 -14.88 -41.05
CA GLU A 136 -2.96 -15.65 -41.27
C GLU A 136 -2.63 -15.58 -42.78
N ASP A 137 -1.36 -15.41 -43.18
CA ASP A 137 -0.59 -16.50 -43.82
C ASP A 137 0.88 -16.13 -44.20
N ARG A 138 1.68 -17.18 -44.44
CA ARG A 138 2.82 -17.34 -45.39
C ARG A 138 4.24 -16.75 -45.21
N GLU A 139 5.14 -17.69 -44.88
CA GLU A 139 6.24 -18.24 -45.72
C GLU A 139 7.51 -17.43 -46.10
N GLY A 140 8.62 -18.18 -46.27
CA GLY A 140 9.95 -17.73 -46.74
C GLY A 140 11.09 -18.02 -45.76
N GLU A 141 11.48 -19.27 -45.48
CA GLU A 141 12.34 -20.20 -46.27
C GLU A 141 13.84 -20.22 -45.87
N ASP A 142 14.44 -21.41 -46.04
CA ASP A 142 15.86 -21.83 -45.96
C ASP A 142 16.53 -22.03 -44.59
N LYS A 143 16.86 -23.27 -44.17
CA LYS A 143 17.84 -24.30 -44.65
C LYS A 143 19.26 -24.05 -44.09
N ASP A 144 20.07 -25.02 -43.64
CA ASP A 144 19.95 -26.49 -43.53
C ASP A 144 21.01 -27.08 -42.55
N VAL A 145 21.10 -28.43 -42.40
CA VAL A 145 22.16 -29.22 -41.69
C VAL A 145 22.08 -29.20 -40.13
N ILE A 146 21.81 -30.26 -39.34
CA ILE A 146 21.93 -31.74 -39.34
C ILE A 146 23.20 -32.28 -38.60
N VAL A 147 23.01 -33.36 -37.81
CA VAL A 147 23.97 -34.12 -36.94
C VAL A 147 24.35 -33.41 -35.62
N ASP A 148 24.13 -33.87 -34.37
CA ASP A 148 23.81 -35.16 -33.70
C ASP A 148 25.00 -35.84 -32.95
N VAL A 149 24.65 -36.57 -31.86
CA VAL A 149 25.37 -37.70 -31.24
C VAL A 149 26.63 -37.47 -30.37
N ARG A 150 26.45 -37.72 -29.05
CA ARG A 150 27.37 -38.43 -28.10
C ARG A 150 28.73 -37.81 -27.71
N GLU A 151 29.43 -38.24 -26.66
CA GLU A 151 29.20 -38.92 -25.35
C GLU A 151 30.53 -38.80 -24.56
N THR A 152 30.58 -39.38 -23.36
CA THR A 152 31.79 -39.81 -22.60
C THR A 152 32.80 -38.77 -22.14
N ASP A 153 33.75 -39.12 -21.28
CA ASP A 153 33.70 -39.83 -19.98
C ASP A 153 35.10 -39.70 -19.34
N SER A 154 35.20 -39.87 -18.03
CA SER A 154 36.44 -39.83 -17.23
C SER A 154 37.21 -38.48 -17.23
N GLY A 155 37.92 -38.10 -16.17
CA GLY A 155 37.98 -38.69 -14.83
C GLY A 155 39.42 -38.88 -14.36
N THR A 156 39.66 -38.58 -13.07
CA THR A 156 40.90 -38.90 -12.32
C THR A 156 42.20 -38.21 -12.85
N HIS A 157 43.28 -38.05 -12.08
CA HIS A 157 43.60 -38.42 -10.69
C HIS A 157 44.76 -37.55 -10.17
N LEU A 158 45.00 -37.56 -8.84
CA LEU A 158 46.33 -37.45 -8.19
C LEU A 158 47.06 -36.07 -8.27
N SER A 159 47.87 -35.64 -7.29
CA SER A 159 48.17 -36.14 -5.92
C SER A 159 48.84 -35.04 -5.05
N VAL A 160 48.77 -35.06 -3.71
CA VAL A 160 49.80 -35.54 -2.74
C VAL A 160 51.20 -34.91 -2.93
N SER A 161 51.92 -34.41 -1.91
CA SER A 161 51.61 -34.01 -0.52
C SER A 161 52.87 -33.43 0.14
N SER A 162 52.71 -32.69 1.24
CA SER A 162 53.40 -32.97 2.52
C SER A 162 52.75 -32.11 3.62
N ASN A 163 52.25 -32.63 4.76
CA ASN A 163 52.75 -33.63 5.73
C ASN A 163 53.87 -33.10 6.64
N ILE A 164 53.90 -33.69 7.83
CA ILE A 164 55.03 -33.79 8.78
C ILE A 164 55.25 -32.57 9.74
N ASP A 165 55.24 -32.73 11.08
CA ASP A 165 54.74 -33.85 11.91
C ASP A 165 54.81 -33.54 13.44
N VAL A 166 54.06 -34.32 14.26
CA VAL A 166 54.50 -35.02 15.53
C VAL A 166 55.06 -34.18 16.71
N ASP A 167 54.70 -34.40 18.00
CA ASP A 167 53.96 -35.53 18.61
C ASP A 167 53.47 -35.30 20.07
N ARG A 168 52.91 -36.39 20.65
CA ARG A 168 52.74 -36.77 22.07
C ARG A 168 51.49 -36.29 22.82
N GLU A 169 50.78 -37.17 23.53
CA GLU A 169 50.71 -38.66 23.47
C GLU A 169 49.35 -39.13 24.07
N SER A 170 48.92 -40.34 23.66
CA SER A 170 48.02 -41.36 24.25
C SER A 170 47.48 -41.21 25.71
N GLU A 171 46.41 -41.87 26.20
CA GLU A 171 45.37 -42.82 25.73
C GLU A 171 44.24 -42.80 26.82
N HIS A 172 42.98 -43.29 26.75
CA HIS A 172 42.05 -43.83 25.73
C HIS A 172 40.63 -43.90 26.41
N LYS A 173 39.50 -44.47 25.93
CA LYS A 173 39.06 -45.21 24.72
C LYS A 173 37.56 -44.87 24.46
N LEU A 174 36.87 -45.68 23.65
CA LEU A 174 35.43 -45.61 23.29
C LEU A 174 34.80 -47.03 23.42
N PRO A 175 33.46 -47.26 23.49
CA PRO A 175 32.46 -46.78 22.50
C PRO A 175 31.04 -46.43 23.00
N GLY A 176 30.21 -45.86 22.11
CA GLY A 176 28.74 -45.81 22.27
C GLY A 176 28.05 -44.65 21.54
N THR A 177 27.10 -44.98 20.65
CA THR A 177 26.08 -44.09 20.05
C THR A 177 25.24 -43.38 21.15
N ASP A 178 24.68 -42.19 20.95
CA ASP A 178 23.59 -41.93 20.00
C ASP A 178 23.29 -40.43 19.72
N LEU A 179 22.34 -40.17 18.81
CA LEU A 179 21.83 -38.84 18.47
C LEU A 179 21.00 -38.20 19.60
N LEU A 180 21.06 -36.86 19.71
CA LEU A 180 19.86 -36.03 19.92
C LEU A 180 20.11 -34.55 19.58
N CYS A 181 19.45 -34.06 18.55
CA CYS A 181 19.37 -32.63 18.25
C CYS A 181 18.17 -32.04 19.00
N CYS A 182 18.38 -30.92 19.73
CA CYS A 182 17.31 -30.16 20.35
C CYS A 182 17.20 -28.80 19.65
N THR A 183 16.06 -28.55 19.01
CA THR A 183 15.75 -27.29 18.34
C THR A 183 15.43 -26.20 19.36
N ALA A 184 16.14 -25.07 19.28
CA ALA A 184 15.81 -23.84 19.98
C ALA A 184 15.54 -22.74 18.96
N SER A 185 14.43 -22.02 19.16
CA SER A 185 13.94 -20.94 18.29
C SER A 185 14.97 -19.84 18.06
N SER A 186 15.17 -19.45 16.80
CA SER A 186 15.97 -18.28 16.41
C SER A 186 15.26 -16.98 16.77
N GLU A 187 15.60 -16.40 17.93
CA GLU A 187 15.26 -15.01 18.22
C GLU A 187 15.97 -14.07 17.24
N VAL A 188 15.19 -13.31 16.46
CA VAL A 188 15.75 -12.29 15.55
C VAL A 188 16.29 -11.15 16.40
N GLN A 189 17.63 -11.06 16.49
CA GLN A 189 18.31 -9.94 17.15
C GLN A 189 18.00 -8.64 16.37
N ARG A 190 17.05 -7.86 16.88
CA ARG A 190 16.78 -6.49 16.40
C ARG A 190 18.06 -5.67 16.53
N THR A 191 18.51 -5.07 15.43
CA THR A 191 19.60 -4.09 15.43
C THR A 191 19.15 -2.83 16.16
N GLU A 192 20.02 -2.15 16.91
CA GLU A 192 19.64 -0.89 17.58
C GLU A 192 19.21 0.16 16.54
N GLU A 193 17.97 0.63 16.64
CA GLU A 193 17.41 1.59 15.68
C GLU A 193 17.88 3.02 15.97
N SER A 194 18.09 3.80 14.90
CA SER A 194 18.21 5.25 14.99
C SER A 194 16.88 5.85 15.48
N PRO A 195 16.87 7.05 16.09
CA PRO A 195 15.62 7.68 16.52
C PRO A 195 14.72 7.93 15.30
N LEU A 196 13.69 7.11 15.15
CA LEU A 196 12.69 7.22 14.09
C LEU A 196 12.03 8.60 14.17
N VAL A 197 11.97 9.29 13.03
CA VAL A 197 11.20 10.54 12.90
C VAL A 197 9.75 10.20 13.25
N GLU A 198 9.17 10.87 14.25
CA GLU A 198 7.81 10.59 14.66
C GLU A 198 6.85 10.81 13.50
N GLU A 199 6.30 9.71 12.97
CA GLU A 199 5.31 9.78 11.91
C GLU A 199 4.09 10.55 12.42
N ARG A 200 3.76 11.66 11.76
CA ARG A 200 2.56 12.46 12.05
C ARG A 200 1.32 11.73 11.49
N ARG A 201 1.15 10.45 11.83
CA ARG A 201 0.20 9.48 11.28
C ARG A 201 -0.34 8.56 12.37
N PHE A 202 -1.62 8.22 12.29
CA PHE A 202 -2.30 7.27 13.16
C PHE A 202 -3.13 6.29 12.31
N MET A 203 -3.03 4.98 12.59
CA MET A 203 -3.77 3.94 11.87
C MET A 203 -4.48 2.99 12.85
N VAL A 204 -5.78 2.82 12.63
CA VAL A 204 -6.66 2.02 13.51
C VAL A 204 -7.24 0.85 12.74
N TYR A 205 -6.87 -0.37 13.12
CA TYR A 205 -7.39 -1.60 12.54
C TYR A 205 -8.71 -2.01 13.19
N ILE A 206 -9.73 -2.31 12.39
CA ILE A 206 -11.03 -2.80 12.84
C ILE A 206 -11.13 -4.31 12.57
N CYS A 207 -11.25 -5.07 13.65
CA CYS A 207 -11.29 -6.52 13.69
C CYS A 207 -12.69 -7.00 14.14
N GLY A 208 -13.20 -8.11 13.60
CA GLY A 208 -14.48 -8.71 14.02
C GLY A 208 -15.30 -9.39 12.92
N GLY A 209 -16.28 -10.18 13.35
CA GLY A 209 -17.12 -11.07 12.52
C GLY A 209 -17.55 -10.56 11.13
N TYR A 210 -17.29 -11.34 10.07
CA TYR A 210 -17.79 -11.11 8.69
C TYR A 210 -19.32 -10.92 8.60
N LYS A 211 -20.11 -11.53 9.51
CA LYS A 211 -21.58 -11.40 9.55
C LYS A 211 -22.08 -10.77 10.86
N ASP A 212 -21.55 -11.24 12.00
CA ASP A 212 -22.02 -10.85 13.34
C ASP A 212 -21.80 -9.36 13.67
N THR A 213 -20.73 -8.73 13.18
CA THR A 213 -20.31 -7.36 13.60
C THR A 213 -20.50 -6.27 12.54
N VAL A 214 -21.18 -6.58 11.44
CA VAL A 214 -21.30 -5.70 10.27
C VAL A 214 -21.97 -4.35 10.62
N ALA A 215 -22.92 -4.35 11.56
CA ALA A 215 -23.63 -3.15 11.97
C ALA A 215 -22.73 -2.17 12.74
N GLU A 216 -21.94 -2.69 13.69
CA GLU A 216 -20.98 -1.91 14.48
C GLU A 216 -19.86 -1.34 13.60
N ARG A 217 -19.25 -2.19 12.76
CA ARG A 217 -18.15 -1.79 11.87
C ARG A 217 -18.60 -0.73 10.86
N SER A 218 -19.76 -0.94 10.22
CA SER A 218 -20.30 0.05 9.27
C SER A 218 -20.67 1.36 9.96
N ALA A 219 -21.23 1.32 11.18
CA ALA A 219 -21.54 2.52 11.93
C ALA A 219 -20.29 3.37 12.23
N LEU A 220 -19.14 2.73 12.51
CA LEU A 220 -17.86 3.44 12.66
C LEU A 220 -17.38 4.05 11.34
N MET A 221 -17.34 3.28 10.26
CA MET A 221 -16.82 3.73 8.95
C MET A 221 -17.66 4.84 8.32
N GLU A 222 -18.99 4.81 8.47
CA GLU A 222 -19.89 5.83 7.93
C GLU A 222 -19.94 7.09 8.81
N ASN A 223 -19.94 6.97 10.15
CA ASN A 223 -20.30 8.09 11.05
C ASN A 223 -19.14 8.63 11.90
N VAL A 224 -18.08 7.85 12.13
CA VAL A 224 -16.97 8.22 13.03
C VAL A 224 -15.67 8.46 12.29
N TYR A 225 -15.31 7.61 11.32
CA TYR A 225 -14.09 7.78 10.53
C TYR A 225 -13.92 9.19 9.94
N PRO A 226 -14.95 9.81 9.29
CA PRO A 226 -14.81 11.17 8.77
C PRO A 226 -14.55 12.24 9.84
N ARG A 227 -15.09 12.05 11.05
CA ARG A 227 -14.92 12.98 12.17
C ARG A 227 -13.52 12.89 12.77
N LEU A 228 -12.99 11.69 12.89
CA LEU A 228 -11.61 11.46 13.36
C LEU A 228 -10.59 11.92 12.31
N TYR A 229 -10.84 11.65 11.02
CA TYR A 229 -10.03 12.18 9.91
C TYR A 229 -9.93 13.71 9.98
N LEU A 230 -11.09 14.41 10.07
CA LEU A 230 -11.12 15.87 10.21
C LEU A 230 -10.39 16.35 11.47
N TYR A 231 -10.59 15.69 12.61
CA TYR A 231 -9.94 16.02 13.88
C TYR A 231 -8.40 15.96 13.79
N CYS A 232 -7.87 14.95 13.10
CA CYS A 232 -6.43 14.78 12.87
C CYS A 232 -5.89 15.79 11.83
N LYS A 233 -6.57 15.96 10.69
CA LYS A 233 -6.14 16.92 9.65
C LYS A 233 -6.13 18.37 10.16
N GLN A 234 -7.09 18.78 10.99
CA GLN A 234 -7.08 20.08 11.70
C GLN A 234 -5.83 20.31 12.55
N ARG A 235 -5.15 19.25 13.00
CA ARG A 235 -3.93 19.30 13.83
C ARG A 235 -2.66 19.02 13.02
N GLY A 236 -2.77 18.69 11.73
CA GLY A 236 -1.64 18.31 10.89
C GLY A 236 -1.16 16.87 11.08
N TYR A 237 -2.07 15.96 11.38
CA TYR A 237 -1.83 14.53 11.46
C TYR A 237 -2.69 13.76 10.45
N ASP A 238 -2.16 12.69 9.87
CA ASP A 238 -2.88 11.76 9.02
C ASP A 238 -3.59 10.68 9.85
N PHE A 239 -4.73 10.20 9.36
CA PHE A 239 -5.57 9.22 10.05
C PHE A 239 -6.23 8.27 9.04
N SER A 240 -6.07 6.95 9.24
CA SER A 240 -6.76 5.91 8.46
C SER A 240 -7.44 4.89 9.40
N MET A 241 -8.63 4.42 9.00
CA MET A 241 -9.32 3.30 9.65
C MET A 241 -9.43 2.14 8.66
N VAL A 242 -8.89 0.99 9.03
CA VAL A 242 -8.71 -0.17 8.14
C VAL A 242 -9.70 -1.27 8.53
N ASP A 243 -10.61 -1.63 7.62
CA ASP A 243 -11.51 -2.78 7.75
C ASP A 243 -11.52 -3.60 6.44
N LEU A 244 -10.78 -4.72 6.43
CA LEU A 244 -10.73 -5.64 5.29
C LEU A 244 -12.02 -6.44 5.08
N ARG A 245 -13.01 -6.33 5.98
CA ARG A 245 -14.32 -6.99 5.92
C ARG A 245 -15.47 -6.01 5.69
N TRP A 246 -15.21 -4.73 5.41
CA TRP A 246 -16.28 -3.76 5.15
C TRP A 246 -16.81 -3.94 3.71
N GLY A 247 -18.12 -4.15 3.57
CA GLY A 247 -18.75 -4.47 2.28
C GLY A 247 -18.63 -5.93 1.83
N ILE A 248 -18.07 -6.84 2.64
CA ILE A 248 -17.69 -8.20 2.21
C ILE A 248 -18.36 -9.27 3.08
N GLY A 249 -19.05 -10.22 2.43
CA GLY A 249 -19.84 -11.28 3.11
C GLY A 249 -19.13 -12.63 3.34
N THR A 250 -17.94 -12.85 2.74
CA THR A 250 -17.19 -14.12 2.81
C THR A 250 -15.67 -13.90 2.83
N PRO A 251 -14.88 -14.80 3.46
CA PRO A 251 -13.41 -14.69 3.53
C PRO A 251 -12.66 -15.21 2.29
N PHE A 252 -13.33 -15.74 1.28
CA PHE A 252 -12.67 -16.53 0.24
C PHE A 252 -11.84 -15.68 -0.75
N ALA A 253 -10.56 -16.03 -0.87
CA ALA A 253 -9.61 -15.50 -1.85
C ALA A 253 -9.18 -16.58 -2.84
N GLU A 254 -8.84 -16.18 -4.06
CA GLU A 254 -8.33 -17.07 -5.10
C GLU A 254 -7.06 -17.82 -4.68
N ARG A 255 -6.13 -17.10 -4.04
CA ARG A 255 -4.85 -17.61 -3.52
C ARG A 255 -4.92 -18.06 -2.05
N HIS A 256 -6.12 -18.10 -1.45
CA HIS A 256 -6.35 -18.38 -0.01
C HIS A 256 -5.61 -17.48 1.00
N ASP A 257 -5.04 -16.37 0.53
CA ASP A 257 -4.04 -15.52 1.17
C ASP A 257 -4.58 -14.55 2.25
N THR A 258 -5.76 -14.85 2.78
CA THR A 258 -6.57 -13.91 3.58
C THR A 258 -6.09 -13.76 5.02
N VAL A 259 -5.54 -14.82 5.64
CA VAL A 259 -5.00 -14.72 7.00
C VAL A 259 -3.79 -13.77 6.98
N GLU A 260 -2.90 -13.98 6.02
CA GLU A 260 -1.67 -13.24 5.82
C GLU A 260 -1.96 -11.77 5.46
N LEU A 261 -2.89 -11.52 4.54
CA LEU A 261 -3.34 -10.16 4.20
C LEU A 261 -3.90 -9.40 5.42
N HIS A 262 -4.65 -10.09 6.29
CA HIS A 262 -5.20 -9.48 7.50
C HIS A 262 -4.10 -9.17 8.53
N VAL A 263 -3.17 -10.11 8.76
CA VAL A 263 -2.02 -9.92 9.65
C VAL A 263 -1.10 -8.79 9.17
N GLU A 264 -0.77 -8.74 7.88
CA GLU A 264 0.05 -7.66 7.28
C GLU A 264 -0.57 -6.27 7.47
N ASN A 265 -1.89 -6.13 7.27
CA ASN A 265 -2.55 -4.84 7.43
C ASN A 265 -2.72 -4.45 8.91
N LEU A 266 -2.84 -5.41 9.83
CA LEU A 266 -2.81 -5.16 11.27
C LEU A 266 -1.42 -4.72 11.73
N GLN A 267 -0.36 -5.42 11.32
CA GLN A 267 1.03 -5.05 11.60
C GLN A 267 1.37 -3.66 11.06
N ARG A 268 0.90 -3.30 9.86
CA ARG A 268 1.01 -1.94 9.30
C ARG A 268 0.28 -0.89 10.16
N CYS A 269 -0.80 -1.23 10.85
CA CYS A 269 -1.42 -0.29 11.79
C CYS A 269 -0.58 -0.14 13.07
N GLN A 270 0.03 -1.23 13.55
CA GLN A 270 0.88 -1.27 14.74
C GLN A 270 2.22 -0.51 14.61
N THR A 271 2.62 -0.06 13.43
CA THR A 271 3.79 0.85 13.28
C THR A 271 3.49 2.29 13.69
N THR A 272 2.22 2.66 13.87
CA THR A 272 1.80 4.00 14.31
C THR A 272 1.54 4.04 15.83
N LYS A 273 1.56 5.22 16.45
CA LYS A 273 1.28 5.36 17.88
C LYS A 273 -0.23 5.24 18.19
N GLY A 274 -0.59 5.06 19.46
CA GLY A 274 -1.98 5.10 19.93
C GLY A 274 -2.76 3.79 19.74
N PRO A 275 -4.11 3.85 19.56
CA PRO A 275 -4.98 2.68 19.63
C PRO A 275 -5.03 1.93 18.29
N ASN A 276 -4.05 1.06 18.04
CA ASN A 276 -3.90 0.37 16.75
C ASN A 276 -4.98 -0.68 16.45
N LEU A 277 -5.65 -1.25 17.47
CA LEU A 277 -6.58 -2.37 17.29
C LEU A 277 -7.91 -2.18 18.03
N ILE A 278 -9.02 -2.33 17.28
CA ILE A 278 -10.38 -2.35 17.79
C ILE A 278 -11.04 -3.69 17.43
N VAL A 279 -11.37 -4.49 18.44
CA VAL A 279 -11.97 -5.82 18.27
C VAL A 279 -13.46 -5.75 18.57
N PHE A 280 -14.31 -6.15 17.62
CA PHE A 280 -15.74 -6.38 17.84
C PHE A 280 -16.02 -7.87 18.01
N VAL A 281 -16.71 -8.22 19.09
CA VAL A 281 -17.17 -9.60 19.35
C VAL A 281 -18.66 -9.60 19.67
N GLY A 282 -19.43 -10.45 18.99
CA GLY A 282 -20.83 -10.73 19.33
C GLY A 282 -20.96 -12.08 20.02
N GLN A 283 -21.78 -12.96 19.46
CA GLN A 283 -22.09 -14.29 20.00
C GLN A 283 -21.93 -15.42 18.95
N LYS A 284 -21.41 -15.09 17.77
CA LYS A 284 -21.12 -16.07 16.72
C LYS A 284 -19.64 -16.44 16.71
N HIS A 285 -19.31 -17.70 16.40
CA HIS A 285 -17.96 -18.12 16.04
C HIS A 285 -17.64 -17.62 14.62
N GLU A 286 -16.40 -17.24 14.34
CA GLU A 286 -16.05 -16.80 12.99
C GLU A 286 -15.97 -17.97 12.00
N VAL A 287 -16.27 -17.69 10.72
CA VAL A 287 -16.06 -18.61 9.61
C VAL A 287 -14.60 -19.05 9.58
N ARG A 288 -14.37 -20.35 9.75
CA ARG A 288 -13.03 -20.96 9.69
C ARG A 288 -12.53 -20.94 8.25
N SER A 289 -11.32 -20.41 8.05
CA SER A 289 -10.54 -20.54 6.83
C SER A 289 -9.89 -21.94 6.75
N LEU A 290 -9.57 -22.38 5.53
CA LEU A 290 -8.61 -23.48 5.33
C LEU A 290 -7.18 -22.94 5.57
N PRO A 291 -6.25 -23.76 6.09
CA PRO A 291 -4.82 -23.41 6.10
C PRO A 291 -4.29 -23.21 4.67
N SER A 292 -3.62 -22.10 4.40
CA SER A 292 -2.92 -21.86 3.12
C SER A 292 -1.72 -22.79 2.94
N THR A 293 -1.03 -23.12 4.04
CA THR A 293 0.07 -24.08 4.11
C THR A 293 -0.11 -25.04 5.29
N ILE A 294 0.47 -26.24 5.17
CA ILE A 294 0.57 -27.26 6.22
C ILE A 294 2.00 -27.83 6.13
N THR A 295 2.72 -28.02 7.24
CA THR A 295 4.06 -28.64 7.18
C THR A 295 3.98 -30.08 6.69
N ARG A 296 5.04 -30.58 6.06
CA ARG A 296 5.11 -31.95 5.54
C ARG A 296 4.75 -32.98 6.61
N GLU A 297 5.32 -32.85 7.79
CA GLU A 297 5.17 -33.77 8.92
C GLU A 297 3.71 -33.80 9.41
N ALA A 298 3.09 -32.62 9.51
CA ALA A 298 1.71 -32.47 9.94
C ALA A 298 0.71 -33.04 8.92
N PHE A 299 0.97 -32.81 7.63
CA PHE A 299 0.14 -33.35 6.55
C PHE A 299 0.25 -34.88 6.45
N GLU A 300 1.47 -35.43 6.49
CA GLU A 300 1.69 -36.87 6.52
C GLU A 300 1.04 -37.51 7.76
N ALA A 301 1.11 -36.89 8.94
CA ALA A 301 0.45 -37.38 10.14
C ALA A 301 -1.10 -37.39 10.00
N ILE A 302 -1.69 -36.38 9.37
CA ILE A 302 -3.12 -36.33 9.05
C ILE A 302 -3.52 -37.46 8.09
N VAL A 303 -2.74 -37.71 7.04
CA VAL A 303 -2.99 -38.81 6.09
C VAL A 303 -2.90 -40.17 6.79
N ARG A 304 -1.88 -40.40 7.62
CA ARG A 304 -1.71 -41.64 8.40
C ARG A 304 -2.88 -41.92 9.36
N VAL A 305 -3.58 -40.88 9.84
CA VAL A 305 -4.81 -41.03 10.63
C VAL A 305 -6.00 -41.47 9.75
N LEU A 306 -6.19 -40.86 8.58
CA LEU A 306 -7.25 -41.25 7.65
C LEU A 306 -7.05 -42.69 7.16
N ASP A 307 -5.80 -43.10 6.90
CA ASP A 307 -5.46 -44.49 6.57
C ASP A 307 -5.74 -45.47 7.71
N ARG A 308 -5.49 -45.08 8.96
CA ARG A 308 -5.83 -45.91 10.13
C ARG A 308 -7.34 -46.07 10.29
N ASP A 309 -8.10 -44.98 10.18
CA ASP A 309 -9.56 -45.00 10.21
C ASP A 309 -10.10 -45.89 9.07
N ARG A 310 -9.52 -45.80 7.85
CA ARG A 310 -9.82 -46.66 6.71
C ARG A 310 -9.57 -48.16 6.98
N GLN A 311 -8.48 -48.50 7.67
CA GLN A 311 -8.12 -49.88 8.01
C GLN A 311 -8.92 -50.46 9.19
N GLN A 312 -9.35 -49.64 10.16
CA GLN A 312 -10.24 -50.10 11.24
C GLN A 312 -11.62 -50.46 10.67
N MET A 313 -12.16 -49.61 9.79
CA MET A 313 -13.43 -49.82 9.10
C MET A 313 -13.44 -51.01 8.11
N SER A 314 -12.30 -51.69 7.88
CA SER A 314 -12.25 -52.97 7.14
C SER A 314 -12.21 -54.21 8.05
N ARG A 315 -12.05 -54.05 9.36
CA ARG A 315 -12.04 -55.14 10.35
C ARG A 315 -13.39 -55.33 11.04
N ASP A 316 -14.18 -54.27 11.18
CA ASP A 316 -15.49 -54.29 11.88
C ASP A 316 -16.65 -54.84 11.01
N LYS A 317 -16.41 -55.91 10.23
CA LYS A 317 -17.45 -56.77 9.64
C LYS A 317 -17.54 -58.07 10.46
N PRO A 318 -18.59 -58.27 11.29
CA PRO A 318 -18.72 -59.47 12.12
C PRO A 318 -19.08 -60.73 11.31
N LEU A 319 -18.72 -61.91 11.84
CA LEU A 319 -19.21 -63.20 11.34
C LEU A 319 -20.64 -63.46 11.83
N VAL A 320 -21.62 -63.36 10.92
CA VAL A 320 -22.99 -63.91 10.99
C VAL A 320 -23.39 -64.11 9.51
N ASP A 321 -23.95 -65.23 9.02
CA ASP A 321 -24.58 -66.41 9.66
C ASP A 321 -23.88 -67.74 9.33
N LEU A 322 -24.23 -68.80 10.07
CA LEU A 322 -23.96 -70.20 9.70
C LEU A 322 -25.16 -71.08 10.11
N ALA A 323 -25.55 -71.98 9.20
CA ALA A 323 -26.56 -73.05 9.32
C ALA A 323 -28.05 -72.72 9.08
N ALA A 324 -28.52 -73.07 7.88
CA ALA A 324 -29.80 -73.76 7.68
C ALA A 324 -29.77 -74.68 6.44
N SER A 325 -30.47 -75.81 6.54
CA SER A 325 -30.77 -76.82 5.50
C SER A 325 -31.24 -76.26 4.14
N GLY A 326 -30.99 -76.87 2.97
CA GLY A 326 -30.29 -78.14 2.66
C GLY A 326 -30.75 -78.79 1.33
N SER A 327 -30.20 -79.97 1.00
CA SER A 327 -30.62 -80.95 -0.03
C SER A 327 -30.36 -80.71 -1.54
N GLN A 328 -29.76 -81.74 -2.17
CA GLN A 328 -29.97 -82.22 -3.58
C GLN A 328 -29.52 -81.31 -4.75
N SER A 329 -28.44 -81.62 -5.50
CA SER A 329 -28.29 -82.62 -6.60
C SER A 329 -28.93 -82.18 -7.94
N SER A 330 -28.36 -82.36 -9.15
CA SER A 330 -27.09 -82.96 -9.63
C SER A 330 -27.05 -82.90 -11.19
N ILE A 331 -25.90 -83.18 -11.84
CA ILE A 331 -25.75 -83.57 -13.28
C ILE A 331 -26.04 -82.46 -14.32
N THR A 332 -25.40 -82.32 -15.50
CA THR A 332 -24.02 -82.54 -16.05
C THR A 332 -23.92 -81.73 -17.37
N THR A 333 -22.73 -81.66 -18.01
CA THR A 333 -22.50 -81.50 -19.49
C THR A 333 -22.97 -80.20 -20.19
N ASP A 334 -22.27 -79.61 -21.18
CA ASP A 334 -20.98 -79.98 -21.81
C ASP A 334 -20.33 -78.78 -22.55
N SER A 335 -18.98 -78.82 -22.66
CA SER A 335 -18.08 -78.19 -23.67
C SER A 335 -18.19 -76.67 -24.00
N SER A 336 -17.19 -75.97 -24.58
CA SER A 336 -15.89 -76.35 -25.14
C SER A 336 -14.80 -75.26 -25.00
N SER A 337 -13.60 -75.66 -24.52
CA SER A 337 -12.22 -75.28 -24.94
C SER A 337 -11.80 -73.85 -25.40
N ASP A 338 -10.60 -73.46 -24.94
CA ASP A 338 -9.59 -72.57 -25.58
C ASP A 338 -9.84 -71.04 -25.66
N SER A 339 -8.83 -70.16 -25.54
CA SER A 339 -7.47 -70.29 -24.98
C SER A 339 -6.81 -68.92 -24.64
N PHE A 340 -5.87 -68.94 -23.67
CA PHE A 340 -4.66 -68.09 -23.49
C PHE A 340 -4.65 -66.53 -23.52
N THR A 341 -4.19 -65.98 -22.38
CA THR A 341 -3.26 -64.81 -22.16
C THR A 341 -3.57 -63.36 -22.58
N GLN A 342 -3.78 -62.53 -21.55
CA GLN A 342 -3.05 -61.29 -21.15
C GLN A 342 -3.00 -59.98 -21.99
N ASP A 343 -3.28 -58.90 -21.22
CA ASP A 343 -2.64 -57.58 -21.17
C ASP A 343 -2.86 -56.44 -22.21
N SER A 344 -3.43 -55.34 -21.65
CA SER A 344 -3.10 -53.93 -21.97
C SER A 344 -3.70 -53.36 -23.29
N ILE A 345 -3.84 -52.03 -23.52
CA ILE A 345 -3.67 -50.82 -22.69
C ILE A 345 -4.47 -49.62 -23.30
N TYR A 346 -4.96 -48.68 -22.47
CA TYR A 346 -5.53 -47.35 -22.83
C TYR A 346 -6.79 -47.26 -23.74
N GLY A 347 -7.57 -46.17 -23.63
CA GLY A 347 -8.77 -45.92 -24.45
C GLY A 347 -9.60 -44.69 -24.03
N HIS A 348 -9.36 -43.55 -24.69
CA HIS A 348 -9.81 -42.18 -24.34
C HIS A 348 -11.31 -41.81 -24.54
N TYR A 349 -11.73 -40.77 -23.78
CA TYR A 349 -12.57 -39.60 -24.16
C TYR A 349 -14.13 -39.58 -24.24
N LEU A 350 -14.67 -38.60 -23.48
CA LEU A 350 -15.61 -37.49 -23.80
C LEU A 350 -17.12 -37.68 -24.11
N ASN A 351 -17.88 -36.75 -23.48
CA ASN A 351 -19.13 -36.06 -23.89
C ASN A 351 -20.44 -36.85 -24.13
N PHE A 352 -21.54 -36.32 -23.59
CA PHE A 352 -22.52 -35.55 -24.39
C PHE A 352 -23.56 -34.79 -23.51
N GLY A 353 -24.11 -33.69 -24.01
CA GLY A 353 -25.44 -33.17 -23.64
C GLY A 353 -26.53 -33.82 -24.53
N GLU A 354 -27.80 -33.40 -24.55
CA GLU A 354 -28.51 -32.29 -23.91
C GLU A 354 -30.04 -32.59 -23.99
N GLN A 355 -30.90 -31.60 -23.76
CA GLN A 355 -32.35 -31.55 -24.05
C GLN A 355 -33.35 -32.34 -23.17
N ALA A 356 -34.18 -31.58 -22.45
CA ALA A 356 -35.60 -31.85 -22.30
C ALA A 356 -36.34 -30.51 -22.13
N THR A 357 -37.42 -30.27 -22.88
CA THR A 357 -38.18 -29.00 -22.85
C THR A 357 -39.47 -29.11 -22.04
N ASN A 358 -39.81 -28.06 -21.28
CA ASN A 358 -41.20 -27.59 -21.15
C ASN A 358 -41.28 -26.18 -20.55
N SER A 359 -42.46 -25.56 -20.64
CA SER A 359 -42.69 -24.14 -20.32
C SER A 359 -43.68 -23.92 -19.16
N GLY A 360 -43.58 -22.78 -18.44
CA GLY A 360 -44.43 -22.53 -17.26
C GLY A 360 -44.21 -21.21 -16.50
N LEU A 361 -44.64 -20.09 -17.09
CA LEU A 361 -45.04 -18.80 -16.48
C LEU A 361 -44.52 -18.38 -15.07
N LEU A 362 -43.66 -17.35 -15.09
CA LEU A 362 -43.54 -16.21 -14.15
C LEU A 362 -44.29 -16.23 -12.79
N SER A 363 -43.52 -16.04 -11.71
CA SER A 363 -43.84 -14.99 -10.72
C SER A 363 -42.55 -14.38 -10.16
N GLN A 364 -42.59 -13.10 -9.75
CA GLN A 364 -41.43 -12.37 -9.23
C GLN A 364 -41.52 -12.17 -7.71
N SER A 365 -40.49 -12.59 -6.97
CA SER A 365 -40.20 -12.07 -5.62
C SER A 365 -38.70 -12.23 -5.32
N SER A 366 -38.00 -11.11 -5.14
CA SER A 366 -36.55 -11.07 -4.99
C SER A 366 -36.09 -11.14 -3.53
N HIS A 367 -35.50 -12.27 -3.13
CA HIS A 367 -34.81 -12.44 -1.86
C HIS A 367 -33.50 -13.22 -2.05
N ASP A 368 -32.35 -12.58 -1.74
CA ASP A 368 -31.05 -13.24 -1.62
C ASP A 368 -30.96 -14.05 -0.30
N SER A 369 -31.74 -15.13 -0.23
CA SER A 369 -31.59 -16.17 0.78
C SER A 369 -30.65 -17.27 0.25
N PHE A 370 -29.60 -17.59 1.03
CA PHE A 370 -28.78 -18.76 0.76
C PHE A 370 -29.66 -20.01 0.80
N SER A 371 -29.66 -20.80 -0.28
CA SER A 371 -30.45 -22.02 -0.39
C SER A 371 -29.69 -23.19 0.26
N ASP A 372 -30.06 -23.55 1.49
CA ASP A 372 -29.41 -24.59 2.30
C ASP A 372 -29.68 -26.02 1.79
N GLY A 373 -29.25 -26.31 0.56
CA GLY A 373 -29.06 -27.66 0.05
C GLY A 373 -27.71 -28.25 0.48
N GLU A 374 -27.66 -29.58 0.60
CA GLU A 374 -26.43 -30.40 0.70
C GLU A 374 -25.47 -30.21 1.89
N GLU A 375 -25.66 -29.21 2.76
CA GLU A 375 -24.88 -29.01 4.00
C GLU A 375 -24.99 -30.17 5.04
N ALA A 376 -25.71 -31.25 4.75
CA ALA A 376 -26.22 -32.26 5.68
C ALA A 376 -25.21 -33.28 6.26
N ARG A 377 -23.91 -33.20 5.94
CA ARG A 377 -22.91 -34.26 6.28
C ARG A 377 -22.07 -34.04 7.56
N LEU A 378 -22.42 -33.07 8.41
CA LEU A 378 -21.63 -32.71 9.62
C LEU A 378 -22.19 -33.25 10.96
N SER A 379 -23.23 -34.08 10.96
CA SER A 379 -23.68 -34.78 12.19
C SER A 379 -22.75 -35.94 12.55
N PRO A 380 -22.27 -36.08 13.81
CA PRO A 380 -21.34 -37.14 14.21
C PRO A 380 -21.99 -38.52 14.43
N VAL A 381 -23.30 -38.66 14.16
CA VAL A 381 -24.06 -39.91 14.36
C VAL A 381 -24.71 -40.32 13.03
N GLY A 382 -23.88 -40.86 12.15
CA GLY A 382 -24.27 -41.50 10.90
C GLY A 382 -23.16 -42.46 10.46
N THR A 383 -23.52 -43.68 10.10
CA THR A 383 -22.56 -44.77 9.83
C THR A 383 -21.82 -44.52 8.51
N ARG A 384 -20.73 -43.75 8.58
CA ARG A 384 -19.87 -43.42 7.43
C ARG A 384 -19.31 -44.68 6.79
N GLY A 385 -19.37 -44.79 5.46
CA GLY A 385 -18.81 -45.91 4.74
C GLY A 385 -17.32 -45.76 4.51
N ARG A 386 -16.63 -46.87 4.20
CA ARG A 386 -15.25 -46.83 3.67
C ARG A 386 -15.12 -45.86 2.49
N ALA A 387 -16.11 -45.88 1.59
CA ALA A 387 -16.18 -44.99 0.43
C ALA A 387 -16.29 -43.50 0.77
N ASP A 388 -16.60 -43.11 2.01
CA ASP A 388 -16.56 -41.72 2.45
C ASP A 388 -15.18 -41.32 2.98
N VAL A 389 -14.43 -42.27 3.57
CA VAL A 389 -13.03 -42.06 3.98
C VAL A 389 -12.11 -42.02 2.76
N ASP A 390 -12.33 -42.90 1.78
CA ASP A 390 -11.59 -42.87 0.51
C ASP A 390 -11.83 -41.51 -0.22
N LYS A 391 -13.07 -40.97 -0.22
CA LYS A 391 -13.37 -39.61 -0.75
C LYS A 391 -12.73 -38.49 0.08
N ASP A 392 -12.83 -38.54 1.41
CA ASP A 392 -12.22 -37.54 2.31
C ASP A 392 -10.69 -37.46 2.07
N LEU A 393 -10.04 -38.60 1.79
CA LEU A 393 -8.61 -38.68 1.46
C LEU A 393 -8.30 -38.15 0.04
N THR A 394 -9.05 -38.56 -0.98
CA THR A 394 -8.87 -38.05 -2.36
C THR A 394 -9.04 -36.52 -2.40
N LEU A 395 -10.04 -35.97 -1.70
CA LEU A 395 -10.24 -34.52 -1.62
C LEU A 395 -9.04 -33.79 -0.99
N LEU A 396 -8.51 -34.34 0.12
CA LEU A 396 -7.34 -33.76 0.79
C LEU A 396 -6.09 -33.76 -0.12
N GLN A 397 -5.83 -34.86 -0.82
CA GLN A 397 -4.70 -35.02 -1.74
C GLN A 397 -4.87 -34.25 -3.07
N MET A 398 -6.11 -33.99 -3.48
CA MET A 398 -6.42 -33.18 -4.66
C MET A 398 -6.22 -31.68 -4.39
N CYS A 399 -6.62 -31.19 -3.21
CA CYS A 399 -6.55 -29.77 -2.87
C CYS A 399 -5.21 -29.32 -2.27
N TYR A 400 -4.42 -30.21 -1.66
CA TYR A 400 -3.11 -29.87 -1.10
C TYR A 400 -1.97 -30.60 -1.84
N LYS A 401 -0.96 -29.84 -2.26
CA LYS A 401 0.21 -30.38 -2.98
C LYS A 401 1.53 -29.93 -2.35
N LEU A 402 2.47 -30.85 -2.24
CA LEU A 402 3.78 -30.61 -1.63
C LEU A 402 4.60 -29.65 -2.51
N ASP A 403 4.99 -28.51 -1.93
CA ASP A 403 5.93 -27.56 -2.49
C ASP A 403 7.30 -27.73 -1.82
N GLU A 404 8.26 -28.25 -2.58
CA GLU A 404 9.62 -28.53 -2.13
C GLU A 404 10.55 -27.32 -2.32
N ASN A 405 10.08 -26.23 -2.95
CA ASN A 405 10.83 -24.98 -3.08
C ASN A 405 10.89 -24.16 -1.78
N CYS A 406 10.20 -24.60 -0.73
CA CYS A 406 10.20 -24.01 0.61
C CYS A 406 11.11 -24.79 1.54
N LEU A 407 11.80 -24.10 2.46
CA LEU A 407 12.64 -24.71 3.49
C LEU A 407 12.08 -24.36 4.89
N PRO A 408 11.49 -25.32 5.63
CA PRO A 408 11.20 -26.71 5.26
C PRO A 408 10.06 -26.84 4.22
N PRO A 409 9.95 -27.99 3.52
CA PRO A 409 8.87 -28.25 2.56
C PRO A 409 7.47 -28.21 3.18
N VAL A 410 6.50 -27.67 2.44
CA VAL A 410 5.11 -27.50 2.91
C VAL A 410 4.11 -27.98 1.88
N TYR A 411 2.99 -28.55 2.32
CA TYR A 411 1.82 -28.74 1.48
C TYR A 411 1.08 -27.41 1.35
N ARG A 412 1.00 -26.87 0.13
CA ARG A 412 0.23 -25.68 -0.20
C ARG A 412 -1.18 -26.06 -0.64
N LEU A 413 -2.18 -25.28 -0.21
CA LEU A 413 -3.52 -25.31 -0.76
C LEU A 413 -3.49 -24.75 -2.19
N LEU A 414 -4.04 -25.49 -3.16
CA LEU A 414 -4.12 -25.04 -4.55
C LEU A 414 -5.13 -23.88 -4.71
N PRO A 415 -4.93 -22.97 -5.68
CA PRO A 415 -5.91 -21.92 -5.99
C PRO A 415 -7.27 -22.48 -6.38
N ILE A 416 -8.34 -21.70 -6.15
CA ILE A 416 -9.71 -22.13 -6.45
C ILE A 416 -9.87 -22.52 -7.94
N SER A 417 -9.21 -21.77 -8.84
CA SER A 417 -9.24 -22.02 -10.28
C SER A 417 -8.63 -23.36 -10.70
N SER A 418 -7.85 -24.04 -9.84
CA SER A 418 -7.34 -25.39 -10.09
C SER A 418 -8.41 -26.47 -10.00
N HIS A 419 -9.58 -26.17 -9.43
CA HIS A 419 -10.74 -27.08 -9.36
C HIS A 419 -12.01 -26.48 -9.96
N HIS A 420 -12.15 -25.15 -9.92
CA HIS A 420 -13.30 -24.41 -10.43
C HIS A 420 -12.81 -23.24 -11.32
N PRO A 421 -12.34 -23.48 -12.56
CA PRO A 421 -11.75 -22.45 -13.41
C PRO A 421 -12.70 -21.27 -13.69
N ASP A 422 -14.02 -21.52 -13.68
CA ASP A 422 -15.05 -20.49 -13.83
C ASP A 422 -15.02 -19.38 -12.75
N VAL A 423 -14.27 -19.54 -11.65
CA VAL A 423 -14.05 -18.45 -10.67
C VAL A 423 -13.30 -17.25 -11.26
N LEU A 424 -12.56 -17.46 -12.35
CA LEU A 424 -11.88 -16.44 -13.17
C LEU A 424 -12.62 -16.09 -14.47
N SER A 425 -13.82 -16.66 -14.71
CA SER A 425 -14.60 -16.40 -15.93
C SER A 425 -15.06 -14.94 -16.01
N VAL A 426 -15.18 -14.38 -17.21
CA VAL A 426 -15.78 -13.03 -17.38
C VAL A 426 -17.26 -13.05 -16.95
N ASP A 427 -17.95 -14.15 -17.22
CA ASP A 427 -19.34 -14.40 -16.86
C ASP A 427 -19.58 -14.31 -15.34
N ARG A 428 -20.53 -13.46 -14.94
CA ARG A 428 -20.88 -13.22 -13.53
C ARG A 428 -21.61 -14.42 -12.91
N GLU A 429 -22.44 -15.12 -13.68
CA GLU A 429 -23.26 -16.22 -13.14
C GLU A 429 -22.41 -17.48 -12.92
N ARG A 430 -21.53 -17.79 -13.87
CA ARG A 430 -20.53 -18.86 -13.72
C ARG A 430 -19.61 -18.60 -12.53
N ARG A 431 -19.03 -17.39 -12.42
CA ARG A 431 -18.24 -16.98 -11.24
C ARG A 431 -19.00 -17.14 -9.93
N ARG A 432 -20.30 -16.79 -9.90
CA ARG A 432 -21.13 -16.92 -8.70
C ARG A 432 -21.38 -18.38 -8.35
N GLN A 433 -21.65 -19.24 -9.34
CA GLN A 433 -21.91 -20.66 -9.10
C GLN A 433 -20.63 -21.39 -8.65
N ALA A 434 -19.53 -21.21 -9.38
CA ALA A 434 -18.22 -21.78 -9.04
C ALA A 434 -17.76 -21.41 -7.62
N ARG A 435 -18.06 -20.19 -7.14
CA ARG A 435 -17.81 -19.77 -5.74
C ARG A 435 -18.72 -20.43 -4.71
N LYS A 436 -19.95 -20.84 -5.05
CA LYS A 436 -20.80 -21.68 -4.18
C LYS A 436 -20.27 -23.11 -4.12
N ASP A 437 -19.92 -23.67 -5.27
CA ASP A 437 -19.43 -25.05 -5.38
C ASP A 437 -18.15 -25.20 -4.55
N TRP A 438 -17.21 -24.26 -4.71
CA TRP A 438 -16.03 -24.16 -3.86
C TRP A 438 -16.35 -23.98 -2.36
N SER A 439 -17.41 -23.25 -2.01
CA SER A 439 -17.82 -23.10 -0.61
C SER A 439 -18.25 -24.45 0.00
N ALA A 440 -18.96 -25.30 -0.76
CA ALA A 440 -19.32 -26.64 -0.33
C ALA A 440 -18.09 -27.57 -0.22
N THR A 441 -17.15 -27.47 -1.17
CA THR A 441 -15.85 -28.16 -1.13
C THR A 441 -15.06 -27.78 0.13
N CYS A 442 -14.96 -26.47 0.44
CA CYS A 442 -14.34 -25.94 1.65
C CYS A 442 -14.95 -26.50 2.94
N LEU A 443 -16.29 -26.49 3.06
CA LEU A 443 -17.00 -27.01 4.24
C LEU A 443 -16.76 -28.51 4.45
N THR A 444 -16.64 -29.28 3.36
CA THR A 444 -16.30 -30.70 3.39
C THR A 444 -14.87 -30.92 3.86
N LEU A 445 -13.89 -30.28 3.22
CA LEU A 445 -12.45 -30.40 3.50
C LEU A 445 -12.09 -29.94 4.91
N LEU A 446 -12.64 -28.79 5.36
CA LEU A 446 -12.53 -28.31 6.73
C LEU A 446 -13.10 -29.33 7.72
N GLY A 447 -14.21 -29.99 7.37
CA GLY A 447 -14.79 -31.07 8.15
C GLY A 447 -13.89 -32.30 8.27
N VAL A 448 -13.07 -32.62 7.25
CA VAL A 448 -12.04 -33.67 7.32
C VAL A 448 -10.97 -33.29 8.33
N LEU A 449 -10.35 -32.12 8.16
CA LEU A 449 -9.26 -31.63 9.01
C LEU A 449 -9.67 -31.58 10.50
N GLN A 450 -10.87 -31.10 10.80
CA GLN A 450 -11.38 -31.07 12.18
C GLN A 450 -11.47 -32.46 12.85
N ARG A 451 -11.65 -33.54 12.08
CA ARG A 451 -11.66 -34.92 12.60
C ARG A 451 -10.27 -35.52 12.72
N SER A 452 -9.37 -35.24 11.77
CA SER A 452 -8.07 -35.88 11.66
C SER A 452 -6.96 -35.15 12.42
N THR A 453 -6.85 -33.82 12.34
CA THR A 453 -5.74 -33.06 12.93
C THR A 453 -5.67 -33.24 14.45
N GLY A 454 -6.82 -33.25 15.16
CA GLY A 454 -6.86 -33.47 16.60
C GLY A 454 -6.47 -34.88 17.07
N LYS A 455 -6.52 -35.88 16.16
CA LYS A 455 -5.98 -37.24 16.38
C LYS A 455 -4.49 -37.33 16.02
N ALA A 456 -4.04 -36.53 15.05
CA ALA A 456 -2.70 -36.58 14.47
C ALA A 456 -1.66 -35.78 15.26
N LEU A 457 -2.01 -34.56 15.66
CA LEU A 457 -1.11 -33.55 16.24
C LEU A 457 -1.43 -33.21 17.70
N GLY A 458 -2.43 -33.88 18.30
CA GLY A 458 -3.01 -33.47 19.57
C GLY A 458 -3.85 -32.18 19.46
N ARG A 459 -4.26 -31.64 20.61
CA ARG A 459 -5.28 -30.57 20.66
C ARG A 459 -4.73 -29.16 20.40
N GLU A 460 -3.50 -28.87 20.81
CA GLU A 460 -2.95 -27.51 20.76
C GLU A 460 -2.49 -27.15 19.33
N GLU A 461 -1.69 -28.01 18.70
CA GLU A 461 -1.32 -27.88 17.28
C GLU A 461 -2.55 -27.88 16.36
N ALA A 462 -3.56 -28.69 16.63
CA ALA A 462 -4.83 -28.65 15.90
C ALA A 462 -5.59 -27.30 16.07
N SER A 463 -5.50 -26.67 17.24
CA SER A 463 -6.08 -25.33 17.48
C SER A 463 -5.21 -24.19 16.93
N LEU A 464 -3.94 -24.43 16.60
CA LEU A 464 -3.08 -23.51 15.86
C LEU A 464 -3.35 -23.59 14.36
N LEU A 465 -3.42 -24.81 13.81
CA LEU A 465 -3.66 -25.04 12.39
C LEU A 465 -5.06 -24.61 11.95
N LEU A 466 -6.11 -24.93 12.71
CA LEU A 466 -7.52 -24.67 12.37
C LEU A 466 -8.07 -23.37 12.99
N ARG A 467 -7.17 -22.42 13.24
CA ARG A 467 -7.42 -21.09 13.81
C ARG A 467 -8.19 -20.19 12.84
N THR A 468 -9.16 -19.40 13.32
CA THR A 468 -9.92 -18.46 12.45
C THR A 468 -9.10 -17.22 12.09
N VAL A 469 -9.53 -16.46 11.08
CA VAL A 469 -8.92 -15.16 10.73
C VAL A 469 -8.97 -14.19 11.92
N LEU A 470 -10.12 -14.11 12.60
CA LEU A 470 -10.31 -13.35 13.84
C LEU A 470 -9.39 -13.81 14.98
N ASP A 471 -9.21 -15.12 15.19
CA ASP A 471 -8.24 -15.61 16.17
C ASP A 471 -6.81 -15.16 15.80
N TRP A 472 -6.40 -15.21 14.53
CA TRP A 472 -5.06 -14.77 14.09
C TRP A 472 -4.85 -13.27 14.30
N GLU A 473 -5.84 -12.43 13.99
CA GLU A 473 -5.78 -10.98 14.24
C GLU A 473 -5.67 -10.66 15.73
N VAL A 474 -6.47 -11.32 16.58
CA VAL A 474 -6.46 -11.10 18.03
C VAL A 474 -5.17 -11.63 18.67
N GLU A 475 -4.67 -12.79 18.23
CA GLU A 475 -3.43 -13.39 18.75
C GLU A 475 -2.17 -12.63 18.34
N THR A 476 -2.17 -11.95 17.19
CA THR A 476 -1.10 -11.02 16.76
C THR A 476 -1.24 -9.66 17.43
N GLY A 477 -2.45 -9.09 17.45
CA GLY A 477 -2.69 -7.74 17.96
C GLY A 477 -2.57 -7.60 19.48
N LEU A 478 -2.80 -8.68 20.23
CA LEU A 478 -2.57 -8.74 21.69
C LEU A 478 -1.13 -9.16 22.07
N GLN A 479 -0.17 -9.06 21.14
CA GLN A 479 1.25 -9.08 21.47
C GLN A 479 1.68 -7.69 21.97
N SER A 480 2.70 -7.64 22.82
CA SER A 480 3.29 -6.39 23.29
C SER A 480 4.06 -5.71 22.17
N VAL A 481 3.65 -4.50 21.78
CA VAL A 481 4.36 -3.68 20.79
C VAL A 481 5.40 -2.85 21.53
N ASP A 482 6.68 -3.04 21.22
CA ASP A 482 7.83 -2.31 21.77
C ASP A 482 7.85 -2.18 23.31
N GLY A 483 7.38 -3.24 23.98
CA GLY A 483 7.30 -3.34 25.44
C GLY A 483 6.02 -2.76 26.05
N ALA A 484 5.20 -2.04 25.28
CA ALA A 484 3.88 -1.59 25.74
C ALA A 484 2.91 -2.77 25.89
N PRO A 485 2.09 -2.81 26.97
CA PRO A 485 1.15 -3.89 27.20
C PRO A 485 -0.12 -3.71 26.34
N PRO A 486 -0.88 -4.80 26.05
CA PRO A 486 -2.04 -4.75 25.14
C PRO A 486 -3.14 -3.75 25.52
N GLU A 487 -3.19 -3.27 26.77
CA GLU A 487 -4.15 -2.25 27.19
C GLU A 487 -3.89 -0.84 26.64
N GLU A 488 -2.71 -0.57 26.08
CA GLU A 488 -2.38 0.74 25.51
C GLU A 488 -2.85 0.87 24.06
N HIS A 489 -2.70 -0.18 23.24
CA HIS A 489 -3.06 -0.18 21.83
C HIS A 489 -4.35 -0.92 21.46
N CYS A 490 -4.91 -1.78 22.33
CA CYS A 490 -6.09 -2.61 22.02
C CYS A 490 -7.34 -2.30 22.86
N HIS A 491 -8.49 -2.27 22.20
CA HIS A 491 -9.82 -2.14 22.80
C HIS A 491 -10.82 -3.14 22.22
N CYS A 492 -11.60 -3.80 23.08
CA CYS A 492 -12.65 -4.73 22.68
C CYS A 492 -14.05 -4.15 22.97
N TYR A 493 -14.97 -4.30 22.02
CA TYR A 493 -16.40 -4.01 22.16
C TYR A 493 -17.19 -5.32 22.05
N LYS A 494 -17.86 -5.70 23.14
CA LYS A 494 -18.54 -6.99 23.26
C LYS A 494 -20.06 -6.81 23.30
N ARG A 495 -20.77 -7.39 22.33
CA ARG A 495 -22.24 -7.41 22.29
C ARG A 495 -22.79 -8.69 22.89
N LEU A 496 -23.75 -8.55 23.79
CA LEU A 496 -24.59 -9.65 24.26
C LEU A 496 -26.05 -9.38 23.90
N ILE A 497 -26.72 -10.40 23.37
CA ILE A 497 -28.16 -10.46 23.11
C ILE A 497 -28.75 -11.45 24.13
N PRO A 498 -29.29 -10.98 25.28
CA PRO A 498 -29.75 -11.88 26.34
C PRO A 498 -30.95 -12.74 25.90
N ASP A 499 -31.82 -12.19 25.07
CA ASP A 499 -33.06 -12.80 24.60
C ASP A 499 -32.91 -13.63 23.31
N LEU A 500 -31.66 -13.81 22.82
CA LEU A 500 -31.33 -14.62 21.64
C LEU A 500 -31.93 -16.04 21.70
N HIS A 501 -31.86 -16.67 22.88
CA HIS A 501 -32.37 -18.03 23.13
C HIS A 501 -33.89 -18.17 22.94
N TYR A 502 -34.66 -17.10 23.15
CA TYR A 502 -36.11 -17.11 22.92
C TYR A 502 -36.46 -16.88 21.44
N ASN A 503 -35.52 -16.32 20.67
CA ASN A 503 -35.72 -15.88 19.30
C ASN A 503 -35.15 -16.85 18.24
N LEU A 504 -34.57 -18.00 18.62
CA LEU A 504 -33.87 -18.96 17.73
C LEU A 504 -34.66 -19.47 16.51
N LYS A 505 -35.98 -19.24 16.43
CA LYS A 505 -36.84 -19.55 15.27
C LYS A 505 -36.90 -18.41 14.23
N ASN A 506 -36.32 -17.26 14.49
CA ASN A 506 -36.32 -16.08 13.61
C ASN A 506 -35.19 -16.20 12.58
N GLU A 507 -35.52 -16.02 11.30
CA GLU A 507 -34.60 -16.16 10.15
C GLU A 507 -33.29 -15.37 10.30
N HIS A 508 -33.32 -14.21 10.95
CA HIS A 508 -32.14 -13.36 11.12
C HIS A 508 -31.16 -13.88 12.20
N VAL A 509 -31.52 -14.88 13.03
CA VAL A 509 -30.62 -15.40 14.08
C VAL A 509 -29.34 -16.01 13.50
N ALA A 510 -29.41 -16.64 12.33
CA ALA A 510 -28.24 -17.23 11.67
C ALA A 510 -27.13 -16.20 11.29
N GLN A 511 -27.40 -14.89 11.38
CA GLN A 511 -26.40 -13.84 11.22
C GLN A 511 -25.56 -13.61 12.49
N TYR A 512 -26.16 -13.82 13.67
CA TYR A 512 -25.63 -13.44 15.00
C TYR A 512 -25.36 -14.63 15.94
N ALA A 513 -25.69 -15.85 15.50
CA ALA A 513 -25.48 -17.09 16.24
C ALA A 513 -25.19 -18.26 15.29
N ASP A 514 -24.56 -19.32 15.82
CA ASP A 514 -24.37 -20.59 15.13
C ASP A 514 -25.48 -21.57 15.48
N LEU A 515 -26.26 -21.98 14.48
CA LEU A 515 -27.38 -22.89 14.62
C LEU A 515 -27.04 -24.29 14.08
N LEU A 516 -27.57 -25.32 14.72
CA LEU A 516 -27.61 -26.67 14.16
C LEU A 516 -28.49 -26.68 12.91
N LYS A 517 -27.96 -27.26 11.84
CA LYS A 517 -28.57 -27.25 10.50
C LYS A 517 -30.02 -27.73 10.53
N GLY A 518 -30.93 -26.93 9.97
CA GLY A 518 -32.37 -27.18 9.97
C GLY A 518 -33.06 -27.16 11.34
N ARG A 519 -32.42 -26.64 12.41
CA ARG A 519 -32.96 -26.67 13.78
C ARG A 519 -32.75 -25.32 14.50
N ALA A 520 -33.80 -24.85 15.17
CA ALA A 520 -33.78 -23.67 16.03
C ALA A 520 -33.06 -23.95 17.38
N ARG A 521 -31.80 -24.39 17.33
CA ARG A 521 -30.95 -24.73 18.50
C ARG A 521 -29.49 -24.37 18.17
N LEU A 522 -28.78 -23.78 19.14
CA LEU A 522 -27.36 -23.45 19.01
C LEU A 522 -26.48 -24.69 18.77
N ASP A 523 -25.44 -24.55 17.95
CA ASP A 523 -24.40 -25.57 17.78
C ASP A 523 -23.48 -25.61 19.01
N PRO A 524 -23.38 -26.74 19.74
CA PRO A 524 -22.60 -26.81 20.97
C PRO A 524 -21.08 -26.81 20.73
N VAL A 525 -20.61 -27.24 19.56
CA VAL A 525 -19.17 -27.27 19.22
C VAL A 525 -18.69 -25.87 18.86
N LEU A 526 -19.47 -25.12 18.07
CA LEU A 526 -19.16 -23.74 17.72
C LEU A 526 -19.35 -22.80 18.92
N THR A 527 -20.38 -23.02 19.76
CA THR A 527 -20.55 -22.28 21.02
C THR A 527 -19.35 -22.50 21.96
N ALA A 528 -18.87 -23.75 22.12
CA ALA A 528 -17.69 -24.04 22.93
C ALA A 528 -16.41 -23.43 22.36
N ALA A 529 -16.24 -23.42 21.03
CA ALA A 529 -15.09 -22.78 20.38
C ALA A 529 -15.10 -21.25 20.54
N HIS A 530 -16.27 -20.61 20.45
CA HIS A 530 -16.43 -19.18 20.72
C HIS A 530 -16.13 -18.85 22.20
N GLN A 531 -16.57 -19.68 23.14
CA GLN A 531 -16.22 -19.51 24.56
C GLN A 531 -14.70 -19.63 24.78
N GLN A 532 -14.03 -20.62 24.18
CA GLN A 532 -12.57 -20.76 24.26
C GLN A 532 -11.81 -19.55 23.67
N PHE A 533 -12.32 -18.93 22.60
CA PHE A 533 -11.81 -17.67 22.07
C PHE A 533 -11.99 -16.52 23.09
N MET A 534 -13.17 -16.37 23.69
CA MET A 534 -13.38 -15.41 24.77
C MET A 534 -12.46 -15.64 25.97
N ASP A 535 -12.21 -16.90 26.34
CA ASP A 535 -11.31 -17.26 27.44
C ASP A 535 -9.83 -17.03 27.10
N ARG A 536 -9.45 -17.01 25.81
CA ARG A 536 -8.14 -16.48 25.36
C ARG A 536 -8.10 -14.95 25.48
N LEU A 537 -9.14 -14.26 25.01
CA LEU A 537 -9.25 -12.80 25.05
C LEU A 537 -9.14 -12.25 26.48
N HIS A 538 -9.95 -12.76 27.42
CA HIS A 538 -9.96 -12.32 28.83
C HIS A 538 -8.63 -12.59 29.57
N ARG A 539 -7.79 -13.52 29.09
CA ARG A 539 -6.46 -13.79 29.64
C ARG A 539 -5.38 -12.81 29.14
N LYS A 540 -5.57 -12.22 27.96
CA LYS A 540 -4.61 -11.32 27.31
C LYS A 540 -4.97 -9.83 27.39
N LEU A 541 -6.23 -9.50 27.62
CA LEU A 541 -6.73 -8.11 27.68
C LEU A 541 -7.52 -7.88 28.97
N ARG A 542 -7.11 -6.90 29.80
CA ARG A 542 -7.82 -6.53 31.02
C ARG A 542 -9.26 -6.06 30.76
N HIS A 543 -10.14 -6.33 31.72
CA HIS A 543 -11.56 -5.94 31.72
C HIS A 543 -11.78 -4.42 31.54
N THR A 544 -10.81 -3.57 31.88
CA THR A 544 -10.84 -2.12 31.65
C THR A 544 -10.98 -1.75 30.17
N ASN A 545 -10.50 -2.62 29.28
CA ASN A 545 -10.48 -2.43 27.83
C ASN A 545 -11.55 -3.26 27.11
N ILE A 546 -12.45 -3.93 27.84
CA ILE A 546 -13.51 -4.79 27.31
C ILE A 546 -14.88 -4.15 27.63
N TYR A 547 -15.45 -3.49 26.63
CA TYR A 547 -16.69 -2.72 26.77
C TYR A 547 -17.92 -3.58 26.43
N GLU A 548 -18.46 -4.27 27.42
CA GLU A 548 -19.66 -5.11 27.27
C GLU A 548 -20.96 -4.29 27.20
N ARG A 549 -21.87 -4.67 26.30
CA ARG A 549 -23.18 -4.04 26.09
C ARG A 549 -24.27 -5.06 25.77
N ASN A 550 -25.36 -5.00 26.53
CA ASN A 550 -26.56 -5.81 26.34
C ASN A 550 -27.51 -5.20 25.30
N MET A 551 -28.17 -6.06 24.52
CA MET A 551 -28.97 -5.71 23.35
C MET A 551 -30.24 -6.57 23.24
N GLY A 552 -31.41 -5.93 23.12
CA GLY A 552 -32.68 -6.64 22.94
C GLY A 552 -32.99 -6.95 21.46
N TRP A 553 -33.52 -8.14 21.20
CA TRP A 553 -33.89 -8.59 19.86
C TRP A 553 -35.10 -7.81 19.30
N GLY A 554 -35.08 -7.53 17.99
CA GLY A 554 -36.18 -6.84 17.30
C GLY A 554 -37.07 -7.80 16.52
N LYS A 555 -38.32 -7.41 16.24
CA LYS A 555 -39.25 -8.20 15.40
C LYS A 555 -38.66 -8.54 14.01
N ARG A 556 -37.81 -7.66 13.46
CA ARG A 556 -36.99 -7.85 12.24
C ARG A 556 -35.49 -7.97 12.57
N GLY A 557 -35.16 -8.71 13.62
CA GLY A 557 -33.79 -8.90 14.10
C GLY A 557 -33.11 -7.61 14.57
N LEU A 558 -31.77 -7.59 14.47
CA LEU A 558 -30.96 -6.41 14.75
C LEU A 558 -30.83 -5.53 13.49
N ASN A 559 -31.80 -4.65 13.28
CA ASN A 559 -31.78 -3.69 12.16
C ASN A 559 -31.99 -2.25 12.67
N SER A 560 -30.99 -1.38 12.49
CA SER A 560 -30.99 0.00 13.02
C SER A 560 -32.10 0.90 12.43
N LYS A 561 -32.65 0.56 11.26
CA LYS A 561 -33.80 1.26 10.65
C LYS A 561 -35.14 0.87 11.27
N HIS A 562 -35.20 -0.22 12.04
CA HIS A 562 -36.45 -0.81 12.56
C HIS A 562 -36.43 -1.18 14.05
N ASN A 563 -35.26 -1.14 14.71
CA ASN A 563 -35.08 -1.41 16.13
C ASN A 563 -34.37 -0.20 16.76
N GLN A 564 -35.12 0.60 17.54
CA GLN A 564 -34.60 1.80 18.20
C GLN A 564 -33.47 1.47 19.20
N SER A 565 -33.56 0.35 19.90
CA SER A 565 -32.49 -0.12 20.81
C SER A 565 -31.20 -0.40 20.06
N HIS A 566 -31.28 -0.98 18.85
CA HIS A 566 -30.11 -1.22 18.01
C HIS A 566 -29.48 0.08 17.51
N ARG A 567 -30.29 1.06 17.09
CA ARG A 567 -29.81 2.39 16.72
C ARG A 567 -29.12 3.10 17.89
N PHE A 568 -29.75 3.12 19.07
CA PHE A 568 -29.17 3.73 20.27
C PHE A 568 -27.84 3.07 20.67
N TYR A 569 -27.75 1.75 20.52
CA TYR A 569 -26.52 0.98 20.75
C TYR A 569 -25.40 1.35 19.76
N THR A 570 -25.66 1.43 18.45
CA THR A 570 -24.62 1.82 17.48
C THR A 570 -24.20 3.28 17.66
N GLU A 571 -25.12 4.19 17.94
CA GLU A 571 -24.83 5.59 18.30
C GLU A 571 -23.98 5.68 19.58
N ARG A 572 -24.27 4.86 20.60
CA ARG A 572 -23.53 4.82 21.86
C ARG A 572 -22.14 4.20 21.74
N ILE A 573 -21.97 3.14 20.94
CA ILE A 573 -20.63 2.60 20.62
C ILE A 573 -19.82 3.63 19.83
N SER A 574 -20.42 4.24 18.80
CA SER A 574 -19.76 5.29 18.00
C SER A 574 -19.29 6.46 18.86
N SER A 575 -20.12 6.94 19.78
CA SER A 575 -19.77 7.99 20.75
C SER A 575 -18.69 7.57 21.76
N HIS A 576 -18.70 6.29 22.19
CA HIS A 576 -17.68 5.76 23.08
C HIS A 576 -16.32 5.66 22.38
N PHE A 577 -16.28 4.96 21.24
CA PHE A 577 -15.10 4.79 20.41
C PHE A 577 -14.48 6.13 19.99
N GLN A 578 -15.29 7.08 19.51
CA GLN A 578 -14.81 8.41 19.14
C GLN A 578 -14.12 9.11 20.33
N ARG A 579 -14.66 9.00 21.55
CA ARG A 579 -14.06 9.57 22.77
C ARG A 579 -12.78 8.83 23.16
N THR A 580 -12.78 7.50 23.12
CA THR A 580 -11.61 6.68 23.48
C THR A 580 -10.43 6.99 22.55
N VAL A 581 -10.65 7.03 21.24
CA VAL A 581 -9.60 7.35 20.27
C VAL A 581 -9.11 8.79 20.45
N ILE A 582 -10.00 9.80 20.51
CA ILE A 582 -9.59 11.19 20.75
C ILE A 582 -8.80 11.35 22.05
N ASN A 583 -9.18 10.64 23.13
CA ASN A 583 -8.47 10.67 24.40
C ASN A 583 -7.07 10.03 24.32
N SER A 584 -6.83 9.08 23.42
CA SER A 584 -5.48 8.54 23.18
C SER A 584 -4.67 9.46 22.26
N LEU A 585 -5.25 9.88 21.13
CA LEU A 585 -4.63 10.82 20.19
C LEU A 585 -4.15 12.09 20.91
N ASN A 586 -4.91 12.61 21.87
CA ASN A 586 -4.53 13.79 22.65
C ASN A 586 -3.35 13.58 23.63
N LYS A 587 -2.87 12.35 23.85
CA LYS A 587 -1.61 12.08 24.55
C LYS A 587 -0.41 12.17 23.60
N ASP A 588 -0.59 11.64 22.39
CA ASP A 588 0.46 11.48 21.38
C ASP A 588 0.63 12.74 20.50
N MET A 589 -0.44 13.52 20.31
CA MET A 589 -0.46 14.75 19.53
C MET A 589 0.25 15.89 20.26
N LYS A 590 1.40 16.32 19.72
CA LYS A 590 2.13 17.51 20.15
C LYS A 590 1.42 18.76 19.62
N VAL A 591 0.43 19.25 20.37
CA VAL A 591 -0.26 20.52 20.06
C VAL A 591 0.60 21.69 20.51
N THR A 592 1.44 22.19 19.60
CA THR A 592 2.38 23.30 19.85
C THR A 592 1.64 24.64 19.97
N LYS A 593 1.16 24.96 21.18
CA LYS A 593 0.59 26.28 21.50
C LYS A 593 1.66 27.36 21.50
N THR A 594 1.84 28.03 20.36
CA THR A 594 2.81 29.11 20.16
C THR A 594 2.14 30.47 20.29
N HIS A 595 2.32 31.13 21.44
CA HIS A 595 1.99 32.56 21.62
C HIS A 595 3.07 33.50 21.04
N SER A 596 3.82 33.04 20.02
CA SER A 596 4.84 33.81 19.31
C SER A 596 4.31 34.36 17.98
N PRO A 597 4.90 35.43 17.41
CA PRO A 597 4.46 35.98 16.14
C PRO A 597 4.51 34.96 15.00
N PHE A 598 3.52 35.00 14.10
CA PHE A 598 3.35 34.04 12.99
C PHE A 598 4.63 33.82 12.15
N ASP A 599 5.44 34.86 11.95
CA ASP A 599 6.72 34.76 11.23
C ASP A 599 7.74 33.87 11.97
N THR A 600 7.87 34.02 13.29
CA THR A 600 8.71 33.13 14.12
C THR A 600 8.25 31.68 14.01
N VAL A 601 6.94 31.45 14.15
CA VAL A 601 6.33 30.11 14.04
C VAL A 601 6.54 29.50 12.65
N ARG A 602 6.41 30.29 11.57
CA ARG A 602 6.71 29.86 10.19
C ARG A 602 8.17 29.40 10.06
N ARG A 603 9.12 30.22 10.51
CA ARG A 603 10.56 29.90 10.37
C ARG A 603 10.96 28.67 11.18
N GLU A 604 10.42 28.51 12.39
CA GLU A 604 10.64 27.32 13.22
C GLU A 604 10.06 26.06 12.55
N ALA A 605 8.82 26.12 12.04
CA ALA A 605 8.19 25.02 11.33
C ALA A 605 8.90 24.64 10.01
N VAL A 606 9.40 25.62 9.26
CA VAL A 606 10.20 25.38 8.05
C VAL A 606 11.53 24.69 8.41
N ARG A 607 12.19 25.09 9.51
CA ARG A 607 13.41 24.41 9.98
C ARG A 607 13.13 22.99 10.47
N GLU A 608 12.01 22.75 11.17
CA GLU A 608 11.57 21.38 11.50
C GLU A 608 11.38 20.54 10.23
N GLN A 609 10.69 21.08 9.21
CA GLN A 609 10.43 20.37 7.96
C GLN A 609 11.71 20.02 7.21
N ILE A 610 12.67 20.94 7.14
CA ILE A 610 14.01 20.70 6.55
C ILE A 610 14.76 19.61 7.33
N GLN A 611 14.72 19.65 8.67
CA GLN A 611 15.41 18.64 9.49
C GLN A 611 14.76 17.25 9.40
N GLU A 612 13.42 17.18 9.39
CA GLU A 612 12.70 15.93 9.10
C GLU A 612 13.09 15.38 7.72
N GLU A 613 13.27 16.26 6.72
CA GLU A 613 13.62 15.86 5.36
C GLU A 613 15.06 15.33 5.26
N ILE A 614 16.05 16.03 5.83
CA ILE A 614 17.44 15.58 5.90
C ILE A 614 17.52 14.16 6.50
N GLN A 615 16.77 13.90 7.58
CA GLN A 615 16.75 12.58 8.20
C GLN A 615 16.14 11.49 7.30
N ARG A 616 15.18 11.82 6.40
CA ARG A 616 14.66 10.87 5.39
C ARG A 616 15.74 10.47 4.39
N HIS A 617 16.47 11.44 3.83
CA HIS A 617 17.55 11.16 2.86
C HIS A 617 18.66 10.31 3.48
N VAL A 618 19.06 10.61 4.71
CA VAL A 618 20.03 9.80 5.46
C VAL A 618 19.51 8.39 5.74
N ASN A 619 18.27 8.25 6.24
CA ASN A 619 17.68 6.93 6.53
C ASN A 619 17.50 6.08 5.26
N TYR A 620 17.11 6.70 4.14
CA TYR A 620 16.94 6.03 2.84
C TYR A 620 18.28 5.57 2.27
N GLY A 621 19.32 6.40 2.30
CA GLY A 621 20.68 6.00 1.91
C GLY A 621 21.27 4.89 2.81
N LEU A 622 21.01 4.93 4.12
CA LEU A 622 21.36 3.84 5.03
C LEU A 622 20.59 2.55 4.71
N HIS A 623 19.33 2.63 4.29
CA HIS A 623 18.56 1.46 3.87
C HIS A 623 19.06 0.87 2.55
N LEU A 624 19.25 1.69 1.51
CA LEU A 624 19.73 1.25 0.19
C LEU A 624 21.14 0.63 0.23
N GLY A 625 22.03 1.10 1.10
CA GLY A 625 23.38 0.54 1.22
C GLY A 625 23.46 -0.80 1.98
N LYS A 626 22.43 -1.18 2.76
CA LYS A 626 22.41 -2.46 3.49
C LYS A 626 22.40 -3.63 2.50
N GLY A 627 23.52 -4.35 2.43
CA GLY A 627 23.68 -5.51 1.55
C GLY A 627 24.11 -5.18 0.12
N CYS A 628 24.57 -3.96 -0.17
CA CYS A 628 25.11 -3.60 -1.50
C CYS A 628 26.48 -4.27 -1.75
N THR A 629 26.48 -5.52 -2.19
CA THR A 629 27.70 -6.30 -2.53
C THR A 629 28.10 -6.23 -4.00
N LEU A 630 27.23 -5.75 -4.89
CA LEU A 630 27.41 -5.78 -6.35
C LEU A 630 28.48 -4.79 -6.84
N ARG A 631 29.06 -5.06 -8.02
CA ARG A 631 29.96 -4.17 -8.78
C ARG A 631 31.15 -3.59 -7.99
N GLN A 632 31.83 -4.42 -7.18
CA GLN A 632 33.01 -4.00 -6.39
C GLN A 632 34.13 -3.36 -7.25
N THR A 633 34.29 -3.81 -8.50
CA THR A 633 35.22 -3.23 -9.47
C THR A 633 34.86 -1.77 -9.81
N PHE A 634 33.60 -1.48 -10.12
CA PHE A 634 33.13 -0.12 -10.40
C PHE A 634 33.26 0.81 -9.19
N LEU A 635 33.03 0.31 -7.97
CA LEU A 635 33.26 1.09 -6.75
C LEU A 635 34.73 1.48 -6.57
N ALA A 636 35.67 0.65 -7.03
CA ALA A 636 37.10 1.00 -7.05
C ALA A 636 37.44 2.08 -8.11
N ASP A 637 36.79 2.05 -9.28
CA ASP A 637 36.92 3.11 -10.28
C ASP A 637 36.30 4.45 -9.82
N VAL A 638 35.14 4.42 -9.15
CA VAL A 638 34.55 5.61 -8.52
C VAL A 638 35.48 6.17 -7.44
N LYS A 639 36.05 5.32 -6.57
CA LYS A 639 37.08 5.74 -5.59
C LYS A 639 38.25 6.45 -6.27
N LYS A 640 38.82 5.84 -7.30
CA LYS A 640 39.94 6.39 -8.08
C LYS A 640 39.59 7.73 -8.72
N ALA A 641 38.35 7.91 -9.21
CA ALA A 641 37.88 9.18 -9.74
C ALA A 641 37.75 10.26 -8.64
N VAL A 642 37.31 9.90 -7.43
CA VAL A 642 37.25 10.81 -6.25
C VAL A 642 38.64 11.24 -5.80
N GLU A 643 39.61 10.32 -5.77
CA GLU A 643 41.02 10.61 -5.42
C GLU A 643 41.71 11.52 -6.46
N GLN A 644 41.32 11.41 -7.73
CA GLN A 644 41.90 12.17 -8.85
C GLN A 644 41.21 13.52 -9.11
N SER A 645 39.88 13.61 -8.93
CA SER A 645 39.12 14.84 -9.22
C SER A 645 39.13 15.82 -8.04
N ARG A 646 39.97 16.86 -8.14
CA ARG A 646 40.15 17.88 -7.08
C ARG A 646 39.29 19.14 -7.23
N THR A 647 38.72 19.39 -8.41
CA THR A 647 37.99 20.64 -8.72
C THR A 647 36.82 20.47 -9.70
N ARG A 648 36.54 19.24 -10.16
CA ARG A 648 35.44 18.94 -11.11
C ARG A 648 34.43 17.98 -10.47
N PRO A 649 33.12 18.15 -10.75
CA PRO A 649 32.13 17.16 -10.34
C PRO A 649 32.34 15.82 -11.05
N ILE A 650 31.89 14.75 -10.42
CA ILE A 650 31.83 13.40 -10.99
C ILE A 650 30.36 13.11 -11.33
N LEU A 651 30.09 12.64 -12.55
CA LEU A 651 28.74 12.30 -13.02
C LEU A 651 28.64 10.81 -13.29
N LEU A 652 27.81 10.11 -12.51
CA LEU A 652 27.46 8.71 -12.73
C LEU A 652 26.26 8.65 -13.69
N LEU A 653 26.53 8.24 -14.93
CA LEU A 653 25.49 7.96 -15.92
C LEU A 653 25.15 6.47 -15.91
N GLY A 654 23.87 6.17 -16.08
CA GLY A 654 23.40 4.81 -16.32
C GLY A 654 21.92 4.81 -16.71
N PRO A 655 21.44 3.81 -17.45
CA PRO A 655 20.02 3.67 -17.76
C PRO A 655 19.13 3.66 -16.50
N PRO A 656 17.81 3.89 -16.62
CA PRO A 656 16.91 3.73 -15.49
C PRO A 656 16.96 2.27 -14.98
N GLY A 657 16.70 2.06 -13.68
CA GLY A 657 16.76 0.74 -13.05
C GLY A 657 18.15 0.14 -12.81
N TRP A 658 19.22 0.74 -13.36
CA TRP A 658 20.59 0.19 -13.27
C TRP A 658 21.28 0.34 -11.89
N GLY A 659 20.56 0.74 -10.84
CA GLY A 659 21.08 0.83 -9.48
C GLY A 659 21.96 2.06 -9.20
N LYS A 660 21.65 3.21 -9.84
CA LYS A 660 22.29 4.51 -9.56
C LYS A 660 22.22 4.86 -8.07
N SER A 661 21.02 4.90 -7.50
CA SER A 661 20.76 5.20 -6.09
C SER A 661 21.46 4.26 -5.12
N THR A 662 21.50 2.96 -5.42
CA THR A 662 22.20 1.95 -4.62
C THR A 662 23.71 2.18 -4.64
N THR A 663 24.26 2.52 -5.82
CA THR A 663 25.68 2.90 -5.96
C THR A 663 25.99 4.18 -5.18
N MET A 664 25.13 5.21 -5.28
CA MET A 664 25.28 6.46 -4.53
C MET A 664 25.22 6.25 -3.01
N ALA A 665 24.34 5.36 -2.54
CA ALA A 665 24.26 4.94 -1.15
C ALA A 665 25.52 4.19 -0.67
N ALA A 666 26.08 3.30 -1.50
CA ALA A 666 27.34 2.62 -1.20
C ALA A 666 28.53 3.61 -1.16
N VAL A 667 28.61 4.54 -2.11
CA VAL A 667 29.60 5.62 -2.13
C VAL A 667 29.51 6.49 -0.87
N ALA A 668 28.30 6.82 -0.40
CA ALA A 668 28.09 7.56 0.85
C ALA A 668 28.68 6.86 2.07
N GLN A 669 28.63 5.51 2.12
CA GLN A 669 29.15 4.73 3.23
C GLN A 669 30.67 4.50 3.13
N LEU A 670 31.23 4.44 1.91
CA LEU A 670 32.63 4.14 1.66
C LEU A 670 33.54 5.39 1.58
N ALA A 671 33.02 6.54 1.14
CA ALA A 671 33.80 7.78 0.98
C ALA A 671 34.58 8.25 2.24
N PRO A 672 34.12 8.04 3.51
CA PRO A 672 34.92 8.36 4.70
C PRO A 672 36.22 7.56 4.83
N SER A 673 36.35 6.44 4.10
CA SER A 673 37.57 5.61 4.04
C SER A 673 38.50 5.96 2.87
N TRP A 674 38.08 6.87 1.98
CA TRP A 674 38.83 7.25 0.78
C TRP A 674 39.55 8.59 0.93
N LEU A 675 38.99 9.51 1.71
CA LEU A 675 39.50 10.87 1.89
C LEU A 675 40.09 11.08 3.29
N PRO A 676 41.20 11.82 3.44
CA PRO A 676 41.81 12.10 4.74
C PRO A 676 41.01 13.16 5.53
N GLY A 677 40.99 13.04 6.85
CA GLY A 677 40.36 14.02 7.74
C GLY A 677 38.93 13.64 8.16
N ALA A 678 38.23 14.58 8.81
CA ALA A 678 36.89 14.36 9.33
C ALA A 678 35.82 14.66 8.26
N VAL A 679 35.74 13.78 7.25
CA VAL A 679 34.86 13.92 6.07
C VAL A 679 33.41 14.21 6.48
N LYS A 680 32.82 15.26 5.90
CA LYS A 680 31.38 15.54 5.99
C LYS A 680 30.71 15.09 4.69
N ILE A 681 29.59 14.39 4.83
CA ILE A 681 28.84 13.84 3.70
C ILE A 681 27.41 14.38 3.75
N LEU A 682 27.01 15.04 2.68
CA LEU A 682 25.63 15.46 2.43
C LEU A 682 25.07 14.57 1.31
N VAL A 683 23.93 13.92 1.55
CA VAL A 683 23.28 13.04 0.56
C VAL A 683 21.87 13.55 0.31
N HIS A 684 21.49 13.65 -0.96
CA HIS A 684 20.14 13.97 -1.37
C HIS A 684 19.69 13.04 -2.51
N PHE A 685 18.56 12.38 -2.30
CA PHE A 685 17.90 11.55 -3.30
C PHE A 685 16.76 12.37 -3.90
N ILE A 686 17.08 13.03 -5.01
CA ILE A 686 16.10 13.83 -5.75
C ILE A 686 14.99 12.86 -6.19
N GLY A 687 13.75 13.28 -5.96
CA GLY A 687 12.59 12.46 -6.24
C GLY A 687 12.16 11.46 -5.17
N LEU A 688 12.90 11.30 -4.07
CA LEU A 688 12.45 10.55 -2.89
C LEU A 688 11.08 11.08 -2.40
N THR A 689 10.99 12.38 -2.13
CA THR A 689 9.75 13.09 -1.74
C THR A 689 9.26 13.97 -2.90
N GLY A 690 8.08 14.59 -2.78
CA GLY A 690 7.70 15.66 -3.71
C GLY A 690 8.56 16.92 -3.49
N GLU A 691 8.88 17.20 -2.24
CA GLU A 691 9.72 18.30 -1.78
C GLU A 691 11.15 18.20 -2.34
N SER A 692 11.75 17.01 -2.43
CA SER A 692 13.11 16.83 -2.99
C SER A 692 13.22 16.95 -4.51
N ARG A 693 12.10 17.17 -5.24
CA ARG A 693 12.11 17.56 -6.67
C ARG A 693 12.16 19.06 -6.88
N ASN A 694 11.91 19.84 -5.83
CA ASN A 694 11.86 21.30 -5.89
C ASN A 694 13.27 21.86 -5.66
N ILE A 695 13.93 22.35 -6.71
CA ILE A 695 15.34 22.80 -6.64
C ILE A 695 15.58 23.87 -5.56
N ARG A 696 14.59 24.72 -5.26
CA ARG A 696 14.65 25.72 -4.20
C ARG A 696 14.71 25.07 -2.81
N LEU A 697 13.93 24.01 -2.57
CA LEU A 697 13.94 23.26 -1.31
C LEU A 697 15.20 22.39 -1.16
N VAL A 698 15.68 21.79 -2.25
CA VAL A 698 16.96 21.06 -2.29
C VAL A 698 18.12 21.99 -1.90
N LEU A 699 18.24 23.16 -2.55
CA LEU A 699 19.27 24.15 -2.24
C LEU A 699 19.12 24.73 -0.82
N GLN A 700 17.89 24.98 -0.35
CA GLN A 700 17.65 25.43 1.03
C GLN A 700 18.13 24.38 2.05
N SER A 701 17.84 23.10 1.81
CA SER A 701 18.30 21.98 2.64
C SER A 701 19.84 21.84 2.63
N LEU A 702 20.48 21.97 1.47
CA LEU A 702 21.95 21.95 1.36
C LEU A 702 22.58 23.14 2.08
N CYS A 703 22.04 24.36 1.92
CA CYS A 703 22.56 25.55 2.60
C CYS A 703 22.43 25.46 4.13
N VAL A 704 21.33 24.92 4.64
CA VAL A 704 21.16 24.67 6.09
C VAL A 704 22.23 23.70 6.60
N GLN A 705 22.42 22.56 5.92
CA GLN A 705 23.44 21.57 6.32
C GLN A 705 24.87 22.14 6.27
N LEU A 706 25.19 22.94 5.24
CA LEU A 706 26.50 23.59 5.12
C LEU A 706 26.72 24.65 6.20
N ALA A 707 25.70 25.48 6.49
CA ALA A 707 25.77 26.46 7.58
C ALA A 707 25.96 25.77 8.94
N GLU A 708 25.22 24.70 9.24
CA GLU A 708 25.39 23.96 10.50
C GLU A 708 26.73 23.21 10.60
N ALA A 709 27.33 22.79 9.48
CA ALA A 709 28.62 22.11 9.45
C ALA A 709 29.85 23.04 9.51
N TYR A 710 29.78 24.24 8.91
CA TYR A 710 30.93 25.13 8.70
C TYR A 710 30.76 26.58 9.19
N CYS A 711 29.54 27.12 9.25
CA CYS A 711 29.29 28.53 9.63
C CYS A 711 28.00 28.70 10.47
N PRO A 712 27.97 28.19 11.72
CA PRO A 712 26.83 28.35 12.60
C PRO A 712 26.53 29.84 12.83
N HIS A 713 25.25 30.17 13.06
CA HIS A 713 24.69 31.53 13.15
C HIS A 713 24.49 32.29 11.81
N THR A 714 24.79 31.68 10.66
CA THR A 714 24.37 32.23 9.35
C THR A 714 22.83 32.25 9.26
N GLN A 715 22.25 33.36 8.79
CA GLN A 715 20.84 33.43 8.37
C GLN A 715 20.79 33.23 6.85
N LEU A 716 19.84 32.41 6.38
CA LEU A 716 19.70 32.01 4.98
C LEU A 716 18.42 32.58 4.37
N SER A 717 18.42 32.80 3.06
CA SER A 717 17.28 33.35 2.31
C SER A 717 16.25 32.29 1.91
N GLU A 718 14.99 32.69 1.67
CA GLU A 718 13.96 31.80 1.10
C GLU A 718 13.93 31.77 -0.45
N GLY A 719 14.64 32.71 -1.10
CA GLY A 719 14.62 32.93 -2.55
C GLY A 719 15.73 32.19 -3.31
N LEU A 720 15.39 31.61 -4.47
CA LEU A 720 16.30 30.77 -5.26
C LEU A 720 17.60 31.48 -5.68
N PRO A 721 17.61 32.71 -6.24
CA PRO A 721 18.85 33.38 -6.63
C PRO A 721 19.76 33.71 -5.43
N GLN A 722 19.19 33.98 -4.26
CA GLN A 722 19.94 34.21 -3.03
C GLN A 722 20.55 32.90 -2.52
N LEU A 723 19.77 31.81 -2.49
CA LEU A 723 20.23 30.48 -2.09
C LEU A 723 21.39 29.95 -2.95
N ILE A 724 21.40 30.24 -4.26
CA ILE A 724 22.54 29.88 -5.15
C ILE A 724 23.82 30.62 -4.73
N ASN A 725 23.73 31.93 -4.46
CA ASN A 725 24.87 32.72 -4.00
C ASN A 725 25.34 32.31 -2.58
N GLU A 726 24.41 32.00 -1.69
CA GLU A 726 24.68 31.49 -0.34
C GLU A 726 25.37 30.11 -0.39
N PHE A 727 24.89 29.19 -1.24
CA PHE A 727 25.50 27.88 -1.49
C PHE A 727 26.97 28.01 -1.92
N HIS A 728 27.25 28.80 -2.96
CA HIS A 728 28.63 29.05 -3.42
C HIS A 728 29.51 29.68 -2.33
N SER A 729 28.97 30.62 -1.56
CA SER A 729 29.69 31.27 -0.47
C SER A 729 30.06 30.28 0.65
N LEU A 730 29.14 29.38 1.01
CA LEU A 730 29.34 28.35 2.02
C LEU A 730 30.35 27.28 1.57
N LEU A 731 30.34 26.87 0.29
CA LEU A 731 31.36 25.96 -0.26
C LEU A 731 32.79 26.55 -0.16
N GLY A 732 32.91 27.89 -0.22
CA GLY A 732 34.19 28.58 -0.03
C GLY A 732 34.79 28.50 1.38
N LEU A 733 34.02 28.02 2.37
CA LEU A 733 34.45 27.90 3.78
C LEU A 733 35.01 26.50 4.13
N VAL A 734 35.05 25.57 3.18
CA VAL A 734 35.45 24.17 3.44
C VAL A 734 36.97 24.03 3.60
N GLY A 735 37.40 23.77 4.83
CA GLY A 735 38.81 23.57 5.19
C GLY A 735 39.29 22.12 5.06
N THR A 736 40.62 21.95 5.00
CA THR A 736 41.31 20.65 4.84
C THR A 736 41.08 19.65 5.97
N GLU A 737 40.77 20.09 7.19
CA GLU A 737 40.49 19.19 8.32
C GLU A 737 39.14 18.46 8.19
N ARG A 738 38.20 19.05 7.44
CA ARG A 738 36.81 18.61 7.30
C ARG A 738 36.38 18.70 5.83
N PRO A 739 36.97 17.88 4.93
CA PRO A 739 36.59 17.86 3.52
C PRO A 739 35.11 17.49 3.36
N LEU A 740 34.52 17.95 2.27
CA LEU A 740 33.10 17.84 1.99
C LEU A 740 32.85 16.92 0.79
N VAL A 741 31.94 15.97 0.94
CA VAL A 741 31.36 15.19 -0.16
C VAL A 741 29.88 15.52 -0.25
N ILE A 742 29.42 15.96 -1.42
CA ILE A 742 27.99 16.13 -1.73
C ILE A 742 27.62 15.06 -2.75
N LEU A 743 26.57 14.30 -2.45
CA LEU A 743 26.00 13.24 -3.28
C LEU A 743 24.56 13.61 -3.67
N LEU A 744 24.32 13.88 -4.95
CA LEU A 744 23.00 14.19 -5.49
C LEU A 744 22.60 13.11 -6.50
N ASP A 745 21.68 12.24 -6.10
CA ASP A 745 21.17 11.16 -6.93
C ASP A 745 19.88 11.59 -7.64
N GLY A 746 19.75 11.31 -8.95
CA GLY A 746 18.54 11.57 -9.73
C GLY A 746 18.34 13.02 -10.17
N LEU A 747 19.37 13.69 -10.73
CA LEU A 747 19.22 15.07 -11.25
C LEU A 747 18.09 15.21 -12.29
N ASP A 748 17.82 14.14 -13.04
CA ASP A 748 16.74 14.03 -14.02
C ASP A 748 15.33 13.91 -13.42
N GLU A 749 15.20 13.76 -12.10
CA GLU A 749 13.92 13.82 -11.38
C GLU A 749 13.61 15.22 -10.79
N LEU A 750 14.45 16.23 -11.02
CA LEU A 750 14.12 17.62 -10.70
C LEU A 750 12.91 18.09 -11.50
N SER A 751 12.04 18.90 -10.89
CA SER A 751 10.93 19.51 -11.61
C SER A 751 11.41 20.69 -12.45
N GLU A 752 10.86 20.84 -13.66
CA GLU A 752 11.02 22.06 -14.48
C GLU A 752 10.40 23.30 -13.80
N ASP A 753 9.47 23.09 -12.85
CA ASP A 753 8.94 24.13 -11.97
C ASP A 753 10.10 24.84 -11.21
N HIS A 754 9.93 26.15 -11.04
CA HIS A 754 10.88 27.15 -10.58
C HIS A 754 12.03 27.48 -11.56
N GLY A 755 12.03 26.92 -12.76
CA GLY A 755 13.06 27.19 -13.78
C GLY A 755 14.40 26.56 -13.40
N ALA A 756 14.37 25.25 -13.16
CA ALA A 756 15.50 24.45 -12.66
C ALA A 756 16.62 24.23 -13.70
N ASP A 757 17.26 25.31 -14.15
CA ASP A 757 18.55 25.27 -14.84
C ASP A 757 19.64 24.74 -13.90
N LEU A 758 20.55 23.91 -14.43
CA LEU A 758 21.68 23.32 -13.70
C LEU A 758 22.87 24.29 -13.55
N SER A 759 22.77 25.53 -14.04
CA SER A 759 23.82 26.55 -13.95
C SER A 759 24.27 26.95 -12.54
N TRP A 760 23.53 26.57 -11.48
CA TRP A 760 23.97 26.68 -10.09
C TRP A 760 25.08 25.67 -9.71
N ILE A 761 25.40 24.70 -10.57
CA ILE A 761 26.54 23.80 -10.38
C ILE A 761 27.80 24.49 -10.94
N SER A 762 28.70 24.91 -10.05
CA SER A 762 29.88 25.71 -10.38
C SER A 762 30.77 25.09 -11.46
N ALA A 763 31.28 25.93 -12.36
CA ALA A 763 32.30 25.57 -13.36
C ALA A 763 33.64 25.09 -12.75
N SER A 764 33.88 25.41 -11.48
CA SER A 764 34.99 24.87 -10.68
C SER A 764 34.59 24.74 -9.21
N LEU A 765 34.90 23.60 -8.60
CA LEU A 765 34.65 23.36 -7.18
C LEU A 765 35.84 23.87 -6.33
N PRO A 766 35.59 24.38 -5.11
CA PRO A 766 36.65 24.69 -4.16
C PRO A 766 37.49 23.46 -3.79
N GLN A 767 38.72 23.69 -3.34
CA GLN A 767 39.56 22.59 -2.84
C GLN A 767 38.90 21.91 -1.64
N ASN A 768 39.06 20.59 -1.53
CA ASN A 768 38.44 19.74 -0.50
C ASN A 768 36.90 19.61 -0.61
N VAL A 769 36.29 20.04 -1.72
CA VAL A 769 34.88 19.82 -2.04
C VAL A 769 34.77 18.83 -3.21
N HIS A 770 34.15 17.68 -2.97
CA HIS A 770 33.85 16.67 -3.99
C HIS A 770 32.34 16.63 -4.21
N LEU A 771 31.90 16.91 -5.44
CA LEU A 771 30.49 16.81 -5.85
C LEU A 771 30.33 15.58 -6.74
N ILE A 772 29.46 14.67 -6.34
CA ILE A 772 29.13 13.43 -7.06
C ILE A 772 27.64 13.49 -7.39
N LEU A 773 27.33 13.28 -8.67
CA LEU A 773 26.02 13.47 -9.27
C LEU A 773 25.60 12.15 -9.94
N SER A 774 24.30 11.86 -10.01
CA SER A 774 23.76 10.79 -10.86
C SER A 774 22.65 11.31 -11.79
N ALA A 775 22.58 10.74 -12.99
CA ALA A 775 21.51 11.01 -13.96
C ALA A 775 21.23 9.80 -14.88
N THR A 776 20.05 9.72 -15.48
CA THR A 776 19.81 8.78 -16.60
C THR A 776 20.62 9.14 -17.85
N THR A 777 21.03 8.12 -18.61
CA THR A 777 21.71 8.25 -19.91
C THR A 777 20.94 9.06 -20.94
N ASP A 778 19.61 9.04 -20.83
CA ASP A 778 18.69 9.52 -21.84
C ASP A 778 18.23 10.96 -21.52
N SER A 779 18.64 11.49 -20.37
CA SER A 779 18.30 12.84 -19.92
C SER A 779 19.14 13.92 -20.64
N PRO A 780 18.55 15.07 -21.00
CA PRO A 780 19.26 16.18 -21.62
C PRO A 780 20.09 17.01 -20.62
N CYS A 781 20.54 16.41 -19.50
CA CYS A 781 21.24 17.03 -18.37
C CYS A 781 22.61 17.60 -18.77
N THR A 782 22.58 18.76 -19.42
CA THR A 782 23.71 19.35 -20.14
C THR A 782 24.56 20.20 -19.21
N LEU A 783 25.35 19.53 -18.36
CA LEU A 783 26.39 20.11 -17.48
C LEU A 783 27.60 20.68 -18.25
N GLN A 784 27.35 21.36 -19.38
CA GLN A 784 28.34 21.95 -20.28
C GLN A 784 29.20 23.02 -19.57
N SER A 785 28.62 23.71 -18.58
CA SER A 785 29.31 24.68 -17.72
C SER A 785 30.35 24.04 -16.78
N ALA A 786 30.15 22.79 -16.36
CA ALA A 786 30.87 22.18 -15.23
C ALA A 786 31.92 21.13 -15.63
N LEU A 787 31.94 20.70 -16.91
CA LEU A 787 32.91 19.73 -17.48
C LEU A 787 33.16 18.50 -16.56
N PRO A 788 32.11 17.76 -16.16
CA PRO A 788 32.22 16.66 -15.20
C PRO A 788 33.13 15.51 -15.68
N THR A 789 33.73 14.81 -14.73
CA THR A 789 34.30 13.48 -14.97
C THR A 789 33.17 12.47 -15.04
N VAL A 790 32.83 12.02 -16.24
CA VAL A 790 31.72 11.09 -16.49
C VAL A 790 32.17 9.64 -16.30
N LEU A 791 31.40 8.87 -15.52
CA LEU A 791 31.53 7.42 -15.36
C LEU A 791 30.22 6.74 -15.76
N SER A 792 30.28 5.73 -16.63
CA SER A 792 29.12 4.93 -17.01
C SER A 792 29.00 3.69 -16.13
N ILE A 793 27.84 3.44 -15.52
CA ILE A 793 27.61 2.27 -14.68
C ILE A 793 27.50 1.01 -15.57
N PRO A 794 28.31 -0.05 -15.33
CA PRO A 794 28.25 -1.27 -16.13
C PRO A 794 27.01 -2.13 -15.84
N PRO A 795 26.64 -3.07 -16.73
CA PRO A 795 25.66 -4.12 -16.40
C PRO A 795 26.17 -4.98 -15.23
N LEU A 796 25.29 -5.80 -14.64
CA LEU A 796 25.73 -6.80 -13.68
C LEU A 796 26.55 -7.90 -14.38
N SER A 797 27.57 -8.42 -13.70
CA SER A 797 28.29 -9.61 -14.17
C SER A 797 27.45 -10.88 -13.90
N PRO A 798 27.72 -12.01 -14.61
CA PRO A 798 27.09 -13.29 -14.29
C PRO A 798 27.30 -13.71 -12.83
N GLU A 799 28.47 -13.40 -12.27
CA GLU A 799 28.85 -13.69 -10.88
C GLU A 799 28.06 -12.83 -9.88
N ASP A 800 27.89 -11.52 -10.15
CA ASP A 800 27.03 -10.63 -9.36
C ASP A 800 25.57 -11.13 -9.36
N ILE A 801 25.08 -11.61 -10.51
CA ILE A 801 23.70 -12.11 -10.68
C ILE A 801 23.49 -13.39 -9.85
N THR A 802 24.34 -14.40 -9.97
CA THR A 802 24.17 -15.66 -9.23
C THR A 802 24.34 -15.45 -7.72
N ALA A 803 25.38 -14.73 -7.30
CA ALA A 803 25.63 -14.44 -5.88
C ALA A 803 24.50 -13.63 -5.22
N ALA A 804 23.87 -12.71 -5.96
CA ALA A 804 22.67 -12.00 -5.51
C ALA A 804 21.49 -12.96 -5.34
N LEU A 805 21.16 -13.73 -6.37
CA LEU A 805 20.00 -14.63 -6.36
C LEU A 805 20.11 -15.72 -5.28
N GLU A 806 21.28 -16.34 -5.11
CA GLU A 806 21.54 -17.29 -4.02
C GLU A 806 21.36 -16.65 -2.64
N THR A 807 21.86 -15.43 -2.46
CA THR A 807 21.79 -14.74 -1.17
C THR A 807 20.36 -14.36 -0.82
N LYS A 808 19.53 -14.03 -1.82
CA LYS A 808 18.09 -13.81 -1.63
C LYS A 808 17.36 -15.11 -1.29
N LEU A 809 17.57 -16.19 -2.06
CA LEU A 809 16.99 -17.53 -1.76
C LEU A 809 17.33 -18.01 -0.34
N ARG A 810 18.59 -17.83 0.09
CA ARG A 810 19.06 -18.15 1.45
C ARG A 810 18.41 -17.28 2.52
N THR A 811 18.13 -16.01 2.23
CA THR A 811 17.45 -15.08 3.15
C THR A 811 15.98 -15.44 3.31
N ASP A 812 15.29 -15.67 2.20
CA ASP A 812 13.84 -15.93 2.16
C ASP A 812 13.48 -17.41 2.40
N GLN A 813 14.44 -18.22 2.87
CA GLN A 813 14.32 -19.65 3.20
C GLN A 813 13.70 -20.51 2.08
N ARG A 814 14.27 -20.38 0.88
CA ARG A 814 13.80 -21.09 -0.32
C ARG A 814 14.92 -21.70 -1.15
N CYS A 815 14.51 -22.66 -1.95
CA CYS A 815 15.26 -23.17 -3.11
C CYS A 815 14.36 -23.09 -4.37
N LEU A 816 14.93 -23.46 -5.51
CA LEU A 816 14.23 -23.63 -6.77
C LEU A 816 14.66 -24.97 -7.38
N GLN A 817 13.80 -25.56 -8.21
CA GLN A 817 14.20 -26.71 -9.04
C GLN A 817 15.26 -26.28 -10.06
N GLU A 818 16.14 -27.20 -10.49
CA GLU A 818 17.23 -26.88 -11.42
C GLU A 818 16.75 -26.15 -12.69
N GLN A 819 15.64 -26.61 -13.29
CA GLN A 819 15.02 -25.97 -14.46
C GLN A 819 14.50 -24.55 -14.18
N GLN A 820 14.01 -24.30 -12.95
CA GLN A 820 13.53 -22.98 -12.52
C GLN A 820 14.71 -22.03 -12.25
N TRP A 821 15.78 -22.55 -11.64
CA TRP A 821 17.03 -21.81 -11.43
C TRP A 821 17.66 -21.39 -12.77
N GLN A 822 17.81 -22.33 -13.71
CA GLN A 822 18.32 -22.05 -15.05
C GLN A 822 17.46 -21.02 -15.80
N LEU A 823 16.13 -21.13 -15.74
CA LEU A 823 15.22 -20.16 -16.36
C LEU A 823 15.38 -18.75 -15.77
N LEU A 824 15.46 -18.63 -14.44
CA LEU A 824 15.66 -17.35 -13.74
C LEU A 824 17.02 -16.71 -14.05
N VAL A 825 18.10 -17.52 -14.04
CA VAL A 825 19.45 -17.04 -14.35
C VAL A 825 19.56 -16.62 -15.82
N ASN A 826 19.07 -17.42 -16.77
CA ASN A 826 19.11 -17.09 -18.20
C ASN A 826 18.29 -15.82 -18.53
N ALA A 827 17.15 -15.64 -17.87
CA ALA A 827 16.37 -14.40 -17.97
C ALA A 827 17.14 -13.18 -17.44
N CYS A 828 17.81 -13.29 -16.28
CA CYS A 828 18.63 -12.22 -15.72
C CYS A 828 19.93 -11.96 -16.52
N LEU A 829 20.48 -12.97 -17.20
CA LEU A 829 21.60 -12.78 -18.14
C LEU A 829 21.15 -12.09 -19.43
N SER A 830 19.90 -12.31 -19.87
CA SER A 830 19.30 -11.62 -21.03
C SER A 830 19.05 -10.13 -20.73
N CYS A 831 18.69 -9.79 -19.49
CA CYS A 831 18.53 -8.42 -19.03
C CYS A 831 19.32 -8.18 -17.71
N PRO A 832 20.64 -7.89 -17.78
CA PRO A 832 21.55 -7.79 -16.63
C PRO A 832 21.40 -6.47 -15.84
N CYS A 833 20.15 -6.09 -15.58
CA CYS A 833 19.72 -4.91 -14.85
C CYS A 833 19.31 -5.31 -13.41
N PRO A 834 19.80 -4.63 -12.35
CA PRO A 834 19.37 -4.87 -10.97
C PRO A 834 17.85 -4.82 -10.77
N LEU A 835 17.14 -3.88 -11.41
CA LEU A 835 15.68 -3.79 -11.31
C LEU A 835 14.97 -4.96 -12.00
N TYR A 836 15.53 -5.49 -13.10
CA TYR A 836 15.05 -6.72 -13.71
C TYR A 836 15.25 -7.91 -12.75
N LEU A 837 16.45 -8.05 -12.17
CA LEU A 837 16.76 -9.12 -11.20
C LEU A 837 15.82 -9.11 -9.99
N GLU A 838 15.58 -7.96 -9.36
CA GLU A 838 14.63 -7.84 -8.25
C GLU A 838 13.19 -8.22 -8.66
N THR A 839 12.75 -7.83 -9.86
CA THR A 839 11.39 -8.10 -10.37
C THR A 839 11.22 -9.56 -10.75
N ALA A 840 12.18 -10.14 -11.49
CA ALA A 840 12.20 -11.53 -11.92
C ALA A 840 12.29 -12.48 -10.71
N TYR A 841 13.10 -12.13 -9.70
CA TYR A 841 13.11 -12.82 -8.42
C TYR A 841 11.74 -12.73 -7.71
N SER A 842 11.11 -11.56 -7.69
CA SER A 842 9.81 -11.38 -7.03
C SER A 842 8.69 -12.22 -7.68
N GLU A 843 8.70 -12.40 -9.00
CA GLU A 843 7.78 -13.32 -9.68
C GLU A 843 8.18 -14.79 -9.50
N SER A 844 9.47 -15.13 -9.41
CA SER A 844 9.91 -16.52 -9.15
C SER A 844 9.53 -17.02 -7.74
N MET A 845 9.32 -16.11 -6.79
CA MET A 845 8.73 -16.41 -5.48
C MET A 845 7.27 -16.91 -5.58
N LEU A 846 6.59 -16.75 -6.71
CA LEU A 846 5.27 -17.33 -6.96
C LEU A 846 5.32 -18.76 -7.49
N TRP A 847 6.49 -19.25 -7.93
CA TRP A 847 6.64 -20.60 -8.45
C TRP A 847 6.70 -21.64 -7.32
N THR A 848 6.09 -22.80 -7.57
CA THR A 848 6.14 -23.99 -6.71
C THR A 848 6.98 -25.08 -7.38
N SER A 849 7.43 -26.09 -6.63
CA SER A 849 8.19 -27.22 -7.20
C SER A 849 7.42 -27.98 -8.29
N TYR A 850 6.09 -27.83 -8.33
CA TYR A 850 5.18 -28.49 -9.28
C TYR A 850 4.54 -27.56 -10.32
N SER A 851 4.99 -26.31 -10.44
CA SER A 851 4.52 -25.38 -11.46
C SER A 851 4.90 -25.91 -12.86
N PRO A 852 3.95 -26.15 -13.79
CA PRO A 852 4.25 -26.73 -15.09
C PRO A 852 5.05 -25.75 -15.97
N GLN A 853 5.98 -26.26 -16.77
CA GLN A 853 6.90 -25.45 -17.60
C GLN A 853 6.18 -24.40 -18.46
N ALA A 854 5.04 -24.73 -19.06
CA ALA A 854 4.24 -23.79 -19.86
C ALA A 854 3.64 -22.61 -19.07
N SER A 855 3.67 -22.64 -17.73
CA SER A 855 3.30 -21.53 -16.83
C SER A 855 4.49 -20.73 -16.30
N LEU A 856 5.71 -21.16 -16.59
CA LEU A 856 6.96 -20.54 -16.16
C LEU A 856 7.55 -19.74 -17.31
N SER A 857 7.28 -18.43 -17.33
CA SER A 857 7.88 -17.51 -18.31
C SER A 857 8.37 -16.24 -17.62
N LEU A 858 9.57 -15.79 -18.04
CA LEU A 858 10.13 -14.49 -17.73
C LEU A 858 10.52 -13.84 -19.06
N PRO A 859 9.80 -12.81 -19.52
CA PRO A 859 10.15 -12.11 -20.76
C PRO A 859 11.55 -11.49 -20.65
N PRO A 860 12.40 -11.55 -21.70
CA PRO A 860 13.81 -11.12 -21.62
C PRO A 860 14.01 -9.59 -21.58
N SER A 861 12.95 -8.81 -21.33
CA SER A 861 12.99 -7.35 -21.20
C SER A 861 12.17 -6.89 -19.98
N LEU A 862 12.59 -5.78 -19.38
CA LEU A 862 11.91 -5.20 -18.20
C LEU A 862 10.47 -4.77 -18.51
N GLU A 863 10.21 -4.22 -19.70
CA GLU A 863 8.86 -3.89 -20.15
C GLU A 863 7.98 -5.13 -20.28
N GLY A 864 8.47 -6.19 -20.95
CA GLY A 864 7.73 -7.44 -21.08
C GLY A 864 7.43 -8.08 -19.72
N LEU A 865 8.39 -8.03 -18.80
CA LEU A 865 8.21 -8.52 -17.43
C LEU A 865 7.14 -7.72 -16.66
N TYR A 866 7.15 -6.38 -16.74
CA TYR A 866 6.10 -5.56 -16.12
C TYR A 866 4.73 -5.76 -16.75
N LEU A 867 4.64 -5.96 -18.07
CA LEU A 867 3.39 -6.34 -18.72
C LEU A 867 2.88 -7.71 -18.22
N GLY A 868 3.79 -8.67 -17.96
CA GLY A 868 3.47 -9.94 -17.30
C GLY A 868 2.92 -9.77 -15.88
N VAL A 869 3.56 -8.94 -15.05
CA VAL A 869 3.08 -8.61 -13.69
C VAL A 869 1.68 -7.97 -13.73
N LEU A 870 1.46 -7.00 -14.63
CA LEU A 870 0.16 -6.34 -14.80
C LEU A 870 -0.91 -7.34 -15.26
N ALA A 871 -0.65 -8.15 -16.29
CA ALA A 871 -1.58 -9.16 -16.78
C ALA A 871 -1.93 -10.23 -15.72
N ARG A 872 -0.96 -10.61 -14.87
CA ARG A 872 -1.19 -11.48 -13.71
C ARG A 872 -2.17 -10.83 -12.73
N LEU A 873 -1.97 -9.55 -12.40
CA LEU A 873 -2.85 -8.82 -11.49
C LEU A 873 -4.25 -8.59 -12.08
N GLU A 874 -4.38 -8.27 -13.37
CA GLU A 874 -5.68 -8.14 -14.05
C GLU A 874 -6.51 -9.43 -13.94
N ARG A 875 -5.87 -10.58 -14.19
CA ARG A 875 -6.50 -11.92 -14.08
C ARG A 875 -6.92 -12.27 -12.65
N GLU A 876 -6.20 -11.79 -11.64
CA GLU A 876 -6.41 -12.16 -10.23
C GLU A 876 -7.34 -11.22 -9.46
N LEU A 877 -7.43 -9.94 -9.86
CA LEU A 877 -8.13 -8.88 -9.11
C LEU A 877 -9.24 -8.17 -9.90
N GLY A 878 -9.26 -8.29 -11.23
CA GLY A 878 -10.15 -7.53 -12.11
C GLY A 878 -9.37 -6.56 -13.00
N ARG A 879 -9.70 -6.56 -14.29
CA ARG A 879 -8.99 -5.78 -15.31
C ARG A 879 -9.25 -4.29 -15.17
N GLN A 880 -10.50 -3.89 -14.89
CA GLN A 880 -10.84 -2.48 -14.75
C GLN A 880 -10.21 -1.88 -13.49
N LEU A 881 -10.26 -2.61 -12.36
CA LEU A 881 -9.64 -2.20 -11.09
C LEU A 881 -8.13 -1.94 -11.25
N VAL A 882 -7.39 -2.90 -11.81
CA VAL A 882 -5.93 -2.78 -12.01
C VAL A 882 -5.62 -1.65 -12.99
N ARG A 883 -6.25 -1.62 -14.17
CA ARG A 883 -6.07 -0.57 -15.17
C ARG A 883 -6.31 0.83 -14.58
N ARG A 884 -7.45 1.05 -13.93
CA ARG A 884 -7.84 2.37 -13.42
C ARG A 884 -6.93 2.80 -12.28
N ALA A 885 -6.59 1.90 -11.35
CA ALA A 885 -5.67 2.22 -10.26
C ALA A 885 -4.26 2.56 -10.77
N ALA A 886 -3.70 1.74 -11.67
CA ALA A 886 -2.38 1.98 -12.26
C ALA A 886 -2.35 3.31 -13.04
N SER A 887 -3.39 3.58 -13.83
CA SER A 887 -3.55 4.83 -14.58
C SER A 887 -3.61 6.06 -13.65
N LEU A 888 -4.39 5.98 -12.56
CA LEU A 888 -4.52 7.05 -11.57
C LEU A 888 -3.22 7.31 -10.80
N ILE A 889 -2.42 6.28 -10.50
CA ILE A 889 -1.10 6.43 -9.86
C ILE A 889 -0.11 7.07 -10.84
N SER A 890 0.01 6.56 -12.07
CA SER A 890 0.90 7.10 -13.11
C SER A 890 0.65 8.55 -13.49
N ILE A 891 -0.60 9.00 -13.44
CA ILE A 891 -1.01 10.35 -13.86
C ILE A 891 -1.11 11.35 -12.69
N SER A 892 -0.86 10.90 -11.46
CA SER A 892 -0.84 11.74 -10.27
C SER A 892 0.40 12.64 -10.26
N ARG A 893 0.28 13.90 -9.81
CA ARG A 893 1.39 14.86 -9.86
C ARG A 893 2.64 14.35 -9.13
N TRP A 894 2.49 13.92 -7.87
CA TRP A 894 3.58 13.46 -7.00
C TRP A 894 3.20 12.17 -6.21
N GLY A 895 2.29 11.35 -6.74
CA GLY A 895 1.63 10.27 -6.00
C GLY A 895 0.20 10.61 -5.58
N VAL A 896 -0.52 9.61 -5.08
CA VAL A 896 -1.95 9.64 -4.72
C VAL A 896 -2.18 9.12 -3.29
N THR A 897 -3.02 9.76 -2.48
CA THR A 897 -3.32 9.26 -1.12
C THR A 897 -4.25 8.04 -1.17
N GLU A 898 -4.24 7.22 -0.11
CA GLU A 898 -5.12 6.05 0.03
C GLU A 898 -6.62 6.41 -0.10
N GLN A 899 -7.02 7.60 0.33
CA GLN A 899 -8.40 8.08 0.25
C GLN A 899 -8.74 8.67 -1.12
N GLU A 900 -7.84 9.47 -1.71
CA GLU A 900 -7.98 9.96 -3.09
C GLU A 900 -8.22 8.78 -4.04
N LEU A 901 -7.40 7.73 -3.96
CA LEU A 901 -7.48 6.57 -4.84
C LEU A 901 -8.79 5.77 -4.65
N LEU A 902 -9.24 5.55 -3.41
CA LEU A 902 -10.47 4.81 -3.13
C LEU A 902 -11.74 5.57 -3.58
N ASP A 903 -11.77 6.90 -3.43
CA ASP A 903 -12.87 7.73 -3.94
C ASP A 903 -12.85 7.80 -5.48
N LEU A 904 -11.68 8.00 -6.11
CA LEU A 904 -11.53 8.03 -7.57
C LEU A 904 -11.87 6.69 -8.24
N LEU A 905 -11.52 5.56 -7.62
CA LEU A 905 -11.94 4.21 -8.06
C LEU A 905 -13.44 3.99 -7.84
N THR A 906 -14.04 4.58 -6.80
CA THR A 906 -15.48 4.49 -6.52
C THR A 906 -16.33 5.33 -7.50
N ARG A 907 -15.78 6.41 -8.07
CA ARG A 907 -16.48 7.17 -9.13
C ARG A 907 -16.53 6.45 -10.48
N ASP A 908 -15.60 5.53 -10.76
CA ASP A 908 -15.61 4.73 -11.99
C ASP A 908 -16.67 3.62 -11.90
N GLY A 909 -17.76 3.78 -12.66
CA GLY A 909 -18.85 2.81 -12.70
C GLY A 909 -18.46 1.41 -13.20
N LYS A 910 -17.41 1.29 -14.03
CA LYS A 910 -16.93 -0.01 -14.55
C LYS A 910 -16.13 -0.75 -13.48
N VAL A 911 -15.24 -0.05 -12.76
CA VAL A 911 -14.54 -0.61 -11.58
C VAL A 911 -15.56 -1.00 -10.50
N LEU A 912 -16.53 -0.13 -10.24
CA LEU A 912 -17.56 -0.39 -9.23
C LEU A 912 -18.43 -1.60 -9.61
N GLN A 913 -18.79 -1.76 -10.89
CA GLN A 913 -19.52 -2.94 -11.38
C GLN A 913 -18.67 -4.22 -11.29
N GLU A 914 -17.40 -4.17 -11.69
CA GLU A 914 -16.47 -5.30 -11.62
C GLU A 914 -16.31 -5.79 -10.17
N VAL A 915 -16.05 -4.88 -9.23
CA VAL A 915 -15.81 -5.20 -7.82
C VAL A 915 -17.10 -5.59 -7.08
N THR A 916 -18.21 -4.85 -7.27
CA THR A 916 -19.50 -5.20 -6.63
C THR A 916 -20.13 -6.46 -7.19
N SER A 917 -19.71 -6.96 -8.37
CA SER A 917 -20.20 -8.23 -8.92
C SER A 917 -20.04 -9.42 -7.95
N CYS A 918 -19.05 -9.36 -7.05
CA CYS A 918 -18.69 -10.37 -6.05
C CYS A 918 -19.17 -10.07 -4.62
N HIS A 919 -19.91 -8.98 -4.38
CA HIS A 919 -20.19 -8.46 -3.02
C HIS A 919 -21.67 -8.13 -2.80
N SER A 920 -22.09 -8.12 -1.53
CA SER A 920 -23.50 -7.90 -1.14
C SER A 920 -23.88 -6.41 -1.21
N SER A 921 -25.10 -6.12 -1.68
CA SER A 921 -25.57 -4.76 -1.94
C SER A 921 -25.65 -3.88 -0.68
N SER A 922 -24.67 -3.00 -0.50
CA SER A 922 -24.76 -1.87 0.43
C SER A 922 -25.68 -0.77 -0.13
N SER A 923 -26.23 0.09 0.75
CA SER A 923 -27.00 1.26 0.30
C SER A 923 -26.14 2.39 -0.28
N ASN A 924 -24.83 2.35 -0.03
CA ASN A 924 -23.82 3.22 -0.65
C ASN A 924 -22.77 2.29 -1.29
N PRO A 925 -22.78 2.06 -2.62
CA PRO A 925 -21.79 1.21 -3.26
C PRO A 925 -20.43 1.89 -3.26
N ARG A 926 -19.38 1.16 -2.86
CA ARG A 926 -17.97 1.59 -2.85
C ARG A 926 -17.06 0.42 -3.23
N VAL A 927 -15.84 0.74 -3.65
CA VAL A 927 -14.75 -0.25 -3.73
C VAL A 927 -14.31 -0.62 -2.29
N PRO A 928 -14.39 -1.90 -1.87
CA PRO A 928 -13.96 -2.31 -0.53
C PRO A 928 -12.45 -2.17 -0.34
N TYR A 929 -12.02 -1.89 0.88
CA TYR A 929 -10.60 -1.72 1.21
C TYR A 929 -9.76 -2.96 0.89
N VAL A 930 -10.33 -4.18 0.96
CA VAL A 930 -9.62 -5.43 0.59
C VAL A 930 -9.11 -5.40 -0.85
N SER A 931 -9.85 -4.79 -1.77
CA SER A 931 -9.52 -4.80 -3.20
C SER A 931 -8.28 -3.95 -3.45
N TRP A 932 -8.19 -2.79 -2.80
CA TRP A 932 -6.97 -2.00 -2.76
C TRP A 932 -5.84 -2.71 -2.01
N ALA A 933 -6.11 -3.28 -0.83
CA ALA A 933 -5.09 -3.95 -0.03
C ALA A 933 -4.43 -5.13 -0.78
N ARG A 934 -5.21 -5.90 -1.55
CA ARG A 934 -4.70 -6.98 -2.42
C ARG A 934 -3.92 -6.45 -3.62
N LEU A 935 -4.37 -5.37 -4.27
CA LEU A 935 -3.62 -4.74 -5.35
C LEU A 935 -2.28 -4.19 -4.85
N ARG A 936 -2.28 -3.47 -3.73
CA ARG A 936 -1.07 -2.99 -3.04
C ARG A 936 -0.12 -4.13 -2.69
N ARG A 937 -0.63 -5.26 -2.16
CA ARG A 937 0.17 -6.46 -1.88
C ARG A 937 0.74 -7.10 -3.15
N GLY A 938 -0.05 -7.16 -4.22
CA GLY A 938 0.33 -7.74 -5.51
C GLY A 938 1.31 -6.91 -6.34
N LEU A 939 1.35 -5.58 -6.14
CA LEU A 939 2.36 -4.66 -6.67
C LEU A 939 3.65 -4.66 -5.82
N GLY A 940 3.56 -5.05 -4.55
CA GLY A 940 4.71 -5.28 -3.67
C GLY A 940 5.70 -4.11 -3.64
N ARG A 941 6.97 -4.38 -4.00
CA ARG A 941 8.07 -3.40 -3.98
C ARG A 941 7.98 -2.32 -5.06
N HIS A 942 7.15 -2.51 -6.10
CA HIS A 942 7.00 -1.54 -7.18
C HIS A 942 6.19 -0.29 -6.79
N LEU A 943 5.45 -0.36 -5.68
CA LEU A 943 4.72 0.76 -5.10
C LEU A 943 5.38 1.18 -3.77
N THR A 944 5.76 2.45 -3.67
CA THR A 944 6.32 3.04 -2.44
C THR A 944 5.32 4.00 -1.82
N GLU A 945 5.23 4.00 -0.49
CA GLU A 945 4.48 4.98 0.29
C GLU A 945 5.47 6.01 0.85
N VAL A 946 5.28 7.30 0.52
CA VAL A 946 6.18 8.39 0.91
C VAL A 946 5.37 9.60 1.36
N ARG A 947 5.96 10.48 2.16
CA ARG A 947 5.36 11.76 2.54
C ARG A 947 5.63 12.83 1.47
N THR A 948 4.57 13.51 1.07
CA THR A 948 4.55 14.64 0.13
C THR A 948 3.38 15.55 0.48
N ASP A 949 3.46 16.86 0.24
CA ASP A 949 2.36 17.81 0.50
C ASP A 949 1.87 17.78 1.97
N GLY A 950 2.74 17.37 2.90
CA GLY A 950 2.40 17.16 4.31
C GLY A 950 1.55 15.93 4.64
N THR A 951 1.37 14.98 3.72
CA THR A 951 0.55 13.76 3.89
C THR A 951 1.22 12.53 3.25
N TRP A 952 0.73 11.32 3.55
CA TRP A 952 1.27 10.08 2.95
C TRP A 952 0.58 9.73 1.61
N VAL A 953 1.39 9.56 0.57
CA VAL A 953 0.97 9.22 -0.81
C VAL A 953 1.64 7.93 -1.29
N TYR A 954 0.95 7.19 -2.13
CA TYR A 954 1.51 6.09 -2.91
C TYR A 954 2.05 6.60 -4.25
N ARG A 955 3.22 6.10 -4.65
CA ARG A 955 3.88 6.37 -5.93
C ARG A 955 4.50 5.10 -6.50
N TRP A 956 4.85 5.12 -7.78
CA TRP A 956 5.74 4.11 -8.34
C TRP A 956 7.17 4.29 -7.79
N THR A 957 7.81 3.19 -7.40
CA THR A 957 9.20 3.19 -6.89
C THR A 957 10.20 3.51 -7.99
N HIS A 958 9.89 3.14 -9.23
CA HIS A 958 10.72 3.33 -10.41
C HIS A 958 9.88 3.89 -11.56
N SER A 959 10.45 4.78 -12.38
CA SER A 959 9.72 5.47 -13.44
C SER A 959 9.30 4.54 -14.58
N GLU A 960 10.06 3.47 -14.82
CA GLU A 960 9.83 2.49 -15.90
C GLU A 960 8.45 1.84 -15.80
N LEU A 961 8.00 1.43 -14.61
CA LEU A 961 6.66 0.88 -14.45
C LEU A 961 5.59 1.96 -14.72
N SER A 962 5.86 3.23 -14.40
CA SER A 962 4.96 4.32 -14.79
C SER A 962 4.89 4.47 -16.30
N HIS A 963 6.03 4.44 -17.00
CA HIS A 963 6.06 4.51 -18.47
C HIS A 963 5.33 3.33 -19.12
N VAL A 964 5.54 2.10 -18.63
CA VAL A 964 4.79 0.92 -19.10
C VAL A 964 3.28 1.08 -18.85
N CYS A 965 2.88 1.53 -17.66
CA CYS A 965 1.46 1.79 -17.36
C CYS A 965 0.85 2.88 -18.26
N MET A 966 1.58 3.97 -18.52
CA MET A 966 1.13 5.05 -19.41
C MET A 966 0.99 4.56 -20.85
N ASN A 967 2.00 3.89 -21.40
CA ASN A 967 2.01 3.35 -22.76
C ASN A 967 0.92 2.28 -22.96
N HIS A 968 0.70 1.42 -21.96
CA HIS A 968 -0.27 0.34 -22.05
C HIS A 968 -1.73 0.81 -21.85
N TYR A 969 -1.99 1.67 -20.86
CA TYR A 969 -3.36 2.04 -20.45
C TYR A 969 -3.85 3.41 -20.94
N ILE A 970 -2.96 4.38 -21.18
CA ILE A 970 -3.27 5.80 -21.46
C ILE A 970 -2.82 6.16 -22.89
N LYS A 971 -3.34 5.41 -23.86
CA LYS A 971 -2.91 5.47 -25.28
C LYS A 971 -3.28 6.75 -26.03
N THR A 972 -4.35 7.46 -25.64
CA THR A 972 -4.76 8.72 -26.29
C THR A 972 -4.65 9.92 -25.35
N VAL A 973 -4.53 11.11 -25.95
CA VAL A 973 -4.53 12.39 -25.22
C VAL A 973 -5.85 12.58 -24.48
N ASP A 974 -6.99 12.19 -25.08
CA ASP A 974 -8.31 12.29 -24.46
C ASP A 974 -8.42 11.43 -23.19
N CYS A 975 -7.85 10.22 -23.19
CA CYS A 975 -7.77 9.40 -21.99
C CYS A 975 -6.96 10.07 -20.87
N ARG A 976 -5.87 10.77 -21.23
CA ARG A 976 -5.04 11.54 -20.28
C ARG A 976 -5.81 12.74 -19.72
N MET A 977 -6.47 13.52 -20.59
CA MET A 977 -7.29 14.67 -20.21
C MET A 977 -8.48 14.26 -19.32
N ALA A 978 -9.16 13.17 -19.64
CA ALA A 978 -10.26 12.63 -18.83
C ALA A 978 -9.79 12.19 -17.43
N LEU A 979 -8.65 11.49 -17.33
CA LEU A 979 -8.05 11.12 -16.04
C LEU A 979 -7.61 12.34 -15.22
N HIS A 980 -7.17 13.42 -15.85
CA HIS A 980 -6.91 14.68 -15.16
C HIS A 980 -8.20 15.40 -14.74
N ALA A 981 -9.27 15.33 -15.55
CA ALA A 981 -10.59 15.85 -15.17
C ALA A 981 -11.17 15.11 -13.95
N ASP A 982 -11.03 13.78 -13.87
CA ASP A 982 -11.41 12.98 -12.68
C ASP A 982 -10.73 13.50 -11.38
N TYR A 983 -9.46 13.88 -11.47
CA TYR A 983 -8.70 14.48 -10.37
C TYR A 983 -9.13 15.93 -10.08
N ALA A 984 -9.41 16.73 -11.11
CA ALA A 984 -9.95 18.08 -10.93
C ALA A 984 -11.31 18.02 -10.21
N ASP A 985 -12.24 17.18 -10.67
CA ASP A 985 -13.52 16.91 -10.01
C ASP A 985 -13.34 16.45 -8.56
N TYR A 986 -12.32 15.62 -8.26
CA TYR A 986 -11.99 15.25 -6.88
C TYR A 986 -11.62 16.47 -6.02
N TYR A 987 -10.73 17.34 -6.51
CA TYR A 987 -10.29 18.50 -5.74
C TYR A 987 -11.36 19.62 -5.70
N GLN A 988 -12.22 19.74 -6.70
CA GLN A 988 -13.34 20.69 -6.71
C GLN A 988 -14.52 20.24 -5.83
N ASP A 989 -14.64 18.95 -5.52
CA ASP A 989 -15.92 18.27 -5.22
C ASP A 989 -16.86 19.05 -4.28
N LYS A 990 -17.98 19.50 -4.87
CA LYS A 990 -19.11 20.16 -4.18
C LYS A 990 -20.23 19.17 -3.84
N SER A 991 -20.07 17.89 -4.16
CA SER A 991 -21.09 16.86 -3.99
C SER A 991 -21.16 16.32 -2.56
N GLN A 992 -22.35 15.83 -2.19
CA GLN A 992 -22.62 15.24 -0.88
C GLN A 992 -22.25 13.74 -0.82
N ARG A 993 -21.46 13.23 -1.78
CA ARG A 993 -21.18 11.78 -1.94
C ARG A 993 -19.87 11.34 -1.29
N THR A 994 -18.84 12.19 -1.31
CA THR A 994 -17.63 12.01 -0.51
C THR A 994 -17.97 12.14 0.98
N HIS A 995 -17.43 11.26 1.82
CA HIS A 995 -17.58 11.41 3.27
C HIS A 995 -16.55 12.38 3.87
N ILE A 996 -15.47 12.67 3.13
CA ILE A 996 -14.36 13.51 3.55
C ILE A 996 -14.36 14.80 2.71
N PHE A 997 -14.63 15.93 3.34
CA PHE A 997 -14.57 17.24 2.71
C PHE A 997 -13.12 17.72 2.56
N GLN A 998 -12.79 18.25 1.37
CA GLN A 998 -11.46 18.77 1.01
C GLN A 998 -11.48 20.31 0.90
N PRO A 999 -11.38 21.06 2.03
CA PRO A 999 -11.28 22.52 2.02
C PRO A 999 -9.91 22.99 1.51
N LEU A 1000 -9.75 24.31 1.30
CA LEU A 1000 -8.45 24.95 1.04
C LEU A 1000 -7.55 24.96 2.30
N ALA A 1001 -8.16 25.04 3.49
CA ALA A 1001 -7.51 24.77 4.76
C ALA A 1001 -8.50 24.17 5.77
N TRP A 1002 -8.02 23.25 6.60
CA TRP A 1002 -8.74 22.80 7.79
C TRP A 1002 -8.50 23.83 8.91
N THR A 1003 -9.57 24.42 9.42
CA THR A 1003 -9.49 25.40 10.51
C THR A 1003 -9.67 24.72 11.86
N LEU A 1004 -8.83 25.11 12.82
CA LEU A 1004 -8.97 24.80 14.24
C LEU A 1004 -9.23 26.11 14.98
N ASN A 1005 -10.38 26.20 15.65
CA ASN A 1005 -10.62 27.28 16.61
C ASN A 1005 -9.80 26.98 17.86
N GLU A 1006 -8.83 27.84 18.15
CA GLU A 1006 -8.22 27.93 19.46
C GLU A 1006 -9.13 28.82 20.34
N GLY A 1007 -8.84 28.93 21.65
CA GLY A 1007 -9.81 29.39 22.64
C GLY A 1007 -10.26 30.86 22.49
N GLU A 1008 -11.29 31.22 23.26
CA GLU A 1008 -11.61 32.62 23.55
C GLU A 1008 -10.57 33.17 24.54
N ASP A 1009 -9.39 33.51 24.01
CA ASP A 1009 -8.54 34.51 24.65
C ASP A 1009 -9.26 35.87 24.58
N GLY A 1010 -9.07 36.74 25.57
CA GLY A 1010 -9.95 37.89 25.85
C GLY A 1010 -10.05 38.99 24.77
N GLU A 1011 -9.34 38.86 23.65
CA GLU A 1011 -9.39 39.78 22.49
C GLU A 1011 -10.03 39.14 21.23
N GLY A 1012 -10.34 37.83 21.25
CA GLY A 1012 -11.09 37.14 20.18
C GLY A 1012 -10.73 35.66 20.00
N THR A 1013 -11.53 34.92 19.23
CA THR A 1013 -11.24 33.52 18.88
C THR A 1013 -10.08 33.42 17.90
N THR A 1014 -8.90 33.02 18.39
CA THR A 1014 -7.72 32.77 17.55
C THR A 1014 -7.97 31.56 16.64
N LYS A 1015 -7.78 31.71 15.33
CA LYS A 1015 -7.95 30.61 14.36
C LYS A 1015 -6.61 30.12 13.83
N SER A 1016 -6.36 28.83 14.02
CA SER A 1016 -5.22 28.12 13.47
C SER A 1016 -5.62 27.42 12.16
N TYR A 1017 -4.76 27.50 11.14
CA TYR A 1017 -5.04 27.04 9.78
C TYR A 1017 -4.07 25.95 9.37
N LYS A 1018 -4.59 24.81 8.91
CA LYS A 1018 -3.81 23.74 8.27
C LYS A 1018 -4.15 23.68 6.77
N PHE A 1019 -3.28 24.23 5.94
CA PHE A 1019 -3.51 24.34 4.49
C PHE A 1019 -3.51 22.98 3.79
N ASN A 1020 -4.41 22.82 2.82
CA ASN A 1020 -4.55 21.59 2.04
C ASN A 1020 -3.63 21.63 0.82
N LEU A 1021 -2.34 21.38 1.03
CA LEU A 1021 -1.31 21.52 0.00
C LEU A 1021 -1.59 20.64 -1.23
N ARG A 1022 -2.13 19.42 -1.02
CA ARG A 1022 -2.66 18.53 -2.09
C ARG A 1022 -3.59 19.26 -3.04
N LYS A 1023 -4.58 20.00 -2.51
CA LYS A 1023 -5.55 20.77 -3.31
C LYS A 1023 -4.92 22.01 -3.94
N LEU A 1024 -4.00 22.70 -3.25
CA LEU A 1024 -3.37 23.93 -3.72
C LEU A 1024 -2.32 23.71 -4.83
N HIS A 1025 -1.67 22.55 -4.88
CA HIS A 1025 -0.83 22.11 -6.02
C HIS A 1025 -1.59 21.31 -7.07
N GLY A 1026 -2.48 20.41 -6.64
CA GLY A 1026 -3.15 19.43 -7.51
C GLY A 1026 -4.26 20.03 -8.38
N LEU A 1027 -5.13 20.88 -7.82
CA LEU A 1027 -6.25 21.47 -8.58
C LEU A 1027 -5.79 22.27 -9.83
N PRO A 1028 -4.89 23.27 -9.73
CA PRO A 1028 -4.45 24.02 -10.90
C PRO A 1028 -3.68 23.14 -11.89
N TYR A 1029 -2.85 22.21 -11.41
CA TYR A 1029 -2.13 21.25 -12.24
C TYR A 1029 -3.10 20.40 -13.09
N HIS A 1030 -4.11 19.79 -12.47
CA HIS A 1030 -5.04 18.90 -13.16
C HIS A 1030 -6.04 19.65 -14.06
N LEU A 1031 -6.44 20.88 -13.72
CA LEU A 1031 -7.27 21.70 -14.61
C LEU A 1031 -6.53 22.11 -15.89
N VAL A 1032 -5.26 22.51 -15.80
CA VAL A 1032 -4.43 22.82 -16.98
C VAL A 1032 -4.24 21.58 -17.85
N HIS A 1033 -3.91 20.42 -17.25
CA HIS A 1033 -3.69 19.18 -18.02
C HIS A 1033 -4.97 18.49 -18.51
N SER A 1034 -6.15 18.99 -18.16
CA SER A 1034 -7.45 18.59 -18.73
C SER A 1034 -8.05 19.64 -19.67
N ASP A 1035 -7.28 20.67 -20.04
CA ASP A 1035 -7.68 21.81 -20.89
C ASP A 1035 -8.88 22.62 -20.32
N GLN A 1036 -9.16 22.47 -19.01
CA GLN A 1036 -10.24 23.15 -18.30
C GLN A 1036 -9.86 24.58 -17.88
N ILE A 1037 -9.56 25.42 -18.86
CA ILE A 1037 -9.06 26.79 -18.65
C ILE A 1037 -10.09 27.68 -17.93
N LEU A 1038 -11.40 27.55 -18.21
CA LEU A 1038 -12.42 28.37 -17.56
C LEU A 1038 -12.59 28.08 -16.05
N PRO A 1039 -12.68 26.82 -15.57
CA PRO A 1039 -12.58 26.52 -14.14
C PRO A 1039 -11.24 26.91 -13.53
N PHE A 1040 -10.12 26.74 -14.23
CA PHE A 1040 -8.79 27.16 -13.74
C PHE A 1040 -8.73 28.67 -13.47
N LEU A 1041 -9.17 29.49 -14.43
CA LEU A 1041 -9.22 30.94 -14.29
C LEU A 1041 -10.20 31.36 -13.19
N SER A 1042 -11.39 30.76 -13.11
CA SER A 1042 -12.44 31.20 -12.17
C SER A 1042 -12.28 30.68 -10.74
N GLU A 1043 -11.72 29.48 -10.54
CA GLU A 1043 -11.60 28.86 -9.21
C GLU A 1043 -10.20 28.93 -8.60
N CYS A 1044 -9.14 29.10 -9.41
CA CYS A 1044 -7.77 29.26 -8.93
C CYS A 1044 -7.25 30.69 -9.11
N ILE A 1045 -7.18 31.19 -10.35
CA ILE A 1045 -6.46 32.45 -10.67
C ILE A 1045 -7.21 33.70 -10.22
N PHE A 1046 -8.49 33.84 -10.56
CA PHE A 1046 -9.32 34.99 -10.17
C PHE A 1046 -10.09 34.76 -8.86
N ASN A 1047 -9.72 33.72 -8.10
CA ASN A 1047 -10.28 33.42 -6.80
C ASN A 1047 -9.35 33.93 -5.69
N TYR A 1048 -9.70 35.10 -5.11
CA TYR A 1048 -8.95 35.69 -4.00
C TYR A 1048 -8.74 34.74 -2.81
N GLU A 1049 -9.73 33.89 -2.49
CA GLU A 1049 -9.60 32.94 -1.38
C GLU A 1049 -8.57 31.84 -1.71
N PHE A 1050 -8.56 31.33 -2.94
CA PHE A 1050 -7.57 30.35 -3.38
C PHE A 1050 -6.15 30.94 -3.37
N LEU A 1051 -5.97 32.13 -3.97
CA LEU A 1051 -4.68 32.82 -3.99
C LEU A 1051 -4.16 33.10 -2.57
N LEU A 1052 -5.02 33.56 -1.65
CA LEU A 1052 -4.63 33.84 -0.26
C LEU A 1052 -4.18 32.57 0.47
N HIS A 1053 -4.93 31.47 0.35
CA HIS A 1053 -4.56 30.19 0.95
C HIS A 1053 -3.30 29.59 0.31
N LYS A 1054 -3.08 29.78 -1.01
CA LYS A 1054 -1.85 29.35 -1.68
C LYS A 1054 -0.64 30.15 -1.21
N ALA A 1055 -0.75 31.47 -1.09
CA ALA A 1055 0.32 32.34 -0.59
C ALA A 1055 0.69 32.04 0.87
N TRP A 1056 -0.29 31.69 1.71
CA TRP A 1056 -0.06 31.35 3.12
C TRP A 1056 0.46 29.92 3.33
N GLY A 1057 -0.04 28.95 2.57
CA GLY A 1057 0.36 27.54 2.69
C GLY A 1057 1.67 27.18 2.00
N LEU A 1058 2.05 27.93 0.96
CA LEU A 1058 3.21 27.67 0.10
C LEU A 1058 4.05 28.97 -0.05
N SER A 1059 4.21 29.47 -1.28
CA SER A 1059 4.85 30.75 -1.59
C SER A 1059 4.08 31.54 -2.65
N VAL A 1060 4.39 32.83 -2.76
CA VAL A 1060 3.97 33.69 -3.89
C VAL A 1060 4.63 33.22 -5.20
N LEU A 1061 5.74 32.48 -5.12
CA LEU A 1061 6.37 31.85 -6.29
C LEU A 1061 5.43 30.82 -6.94
N ASP A 1062 4.78 29.94 -6.17
CA ASP A 1062 3.84 28.94 -6.70
C ASP A 1062 2.62 29.57 -7.39
N ILE A 1063 2.25 30.80 -7.01
CA ILE A 1063 1.20 31.58 -7.68
C ILE A 1063 1.70 32.15 -9.01
N LYS A 1064 2.94 32.64 -9.05
CA LYS A 1064 3.57 33.09 -10.30
C LYS A 1064 3.62 31.97 -11.34
N GLU A 1065 3.70 30.71 -10.92
CA GLU A 1065 3.76 29.56 -11.82
C GLU A 1065 2.41 29.12 -12.37
N ASP A 1066 1.38 29.10 -11.53
CA ASP A 1066 0.01 28.97 -12.02
C ASP A 1066 -0.28 30.09 -13.04
N LEU A 1067 0.16 31.33 -12.78
CA LEU A 1067 0.06 32.44 -13.72
C LEU A 1067 0.88 32.24 -15.00
N ASN A 1068 2.13 31.79 -14.92
CA ASN A 1068 2.93 31.46 -16.11
C ASN A 1068 2.25 30.36 -16.96
N LYS A 1069 1.61 29.37 -16.31
CA LYS A 1069 0.87 28.28 -16.96
C LYS A 1069 -0.51 28.73 -17.49
N ALA A 1070 -1.02 29.86 -17.03
CA ALA A 1070 -2.17 30.54 -17.62
C ALA A 1070 -1.79 31.37 -18.86
N VAL A 1071 -0.56 31.86 -18.96
CA VAL A 1071 -0.03 32.61 -20.10
C VAL A 1071 0.67 31.67 -21.09
N LEU A 1072 -0.11 30.74 -21.65
CA LEU A 1072 0.30 30.00 -22.86
C LEU A 1072 0.10 30.92 -24.08
N PRO A 1073 1.13 31.22 -24.89
CA PRO A 1073 1.03 32.28 -25.90
C PRO A 1073 0.12 32.01 -27.11
N ASP A 1074 -0.16 30.75 -27.44
CA ASP A 1074 -0.73 30.32 -28.73
C ASP A 1074 -1.91 29.33 -28.59
N LYS A 1075 -2.76 29.47 -27.57
CA LYS A 1075 -3.96 28.63 -27.33
C LYS A 1075 -5.18 29.44 -26.89
#